data_AF-A0AAJ0UH44-F1
#
_entry.id   AF-A0AAJ0UH44-F1
#
_cell.length_a   1.000
_cell.length_b   1.000
_cell.length_c   1.000
_cell.angle_alpha   90.00
_cell.angle_beta   90.00
_cell.angle_gamma   90.00
#
_symmetry.space_group_name_H-M   'P 1'
#
loop_
_entity.id
_entity.type
_entity.pdbx_description
1 polymer ?
#
loop_
_entity_poly.entity_id
_entity_poly.type
_entity_poly.pdbx_seq_one_letter_code
_entity_poly.pdbx_strand_id
1 'polypeptide(L)'
;MPQQAQQTGWQFWIDRGGTFTDIVGRRPDGQLVTQKLLSENAEAYTDAAIQGIRRLLALAPEEPLPSAAIEAVKMGTTVATNALLERKGDRVLLLVTRGFRDALRIGDQARPQLFERQIRLPQMLYERVEEVTERVGADGHLVIPLDLDDLRPRLEQAHRDGIGAVAILCLHGYRYPEHEQRIKALAREIGFTQISTSHETSPLIKLIGRGDTTVVDAYLSPLLRRYVDQVESQLGQGADKVRLQFMQSHGGLTDAHLFQGKDAILSGPAGGIVGAVETSRQAGFEKLITFDMGGTSTDVAHYAGSLERSLETPVAGVRLRAPMMQIHTVAAGGGSLCQFDGARYRVGPESAGADPGPTCYRRGGPLAVTDCNLMLGKLQPGFFPAVFGPTQDQPLDLDAVQAAFRVLADEVARATGDRPSPEQVAEGFLRIAVENMANAIKTISVQRGYDVSDYTLVSFGGAGGQHACAVADALGMPRVLLHPLAGVLSAYGMGLAEVRALRECSLEQPLDEALDSGELAVALDAIAAEAEQELRAQSIPPERIELRRRLHLRYQGSDTALEVDVDSSSNNGSSNSERERILKFTAESAAEYAAEITRVFEAAYRARFGFLMPNTPLIAANVAVEAVGKAEGSRAAPKASKGPVPPPSATVSVFSGGDWHPTPLFERTALHSGNRIAGPAIIVEQTGTTVVEPGWQAEVTDLGNLLLQRVEARTGARAIGTDCDPVMLEVFNNLFMSIAEQMGYRLQNTAFSLNIKERLDFSCALFDPDGALVANAPHIPVHLGSMGESVRAVIRHNAGHMAPGDVYALNAPYNGGTHLPDVTVITPVFDATSEQILFYVGSRGHHADIGGISPGSMPARSQSVDEEGVLIDNLRLVERGVFQREAVMALLNAAPYPARNPEQNLADLQAQIAANAKGVEELLKMVEHFDLATVQAYMGHVQANAEESVRRVIEGLQPGRFRVEMDDGAMIAVAISIDRQRRQARVDFTGTSPQQPSNFNAPAAICRAAVLYVFRTLVADAIPLNEGCLKPIELIIPEGSLLNPRYPAAVVAGNVETSQAITDALYGALGVLAAAQGTMNNTTFGNARVQYYETVCGGSGAGPDFDGTAAVQTHMTNSRLTDPEVLEWRFPVRLESFAIRGGSGGHGRHRGGDGVERRIRFLEPMDVGILANRRRVPPFGLAGGEPGACGRHWIERVDGSIEPLESADTRSVAPNDVFVLQTPGGGGFGPATPD
;
A
#
# COMPACT_ATOMS: atom_id res chain seq x y z
N MET A 1 -55.42 5.73 -19.03
CA MET A 1 -54.56 6.07 -20.18
C MET A 1 -53.19 5.49 -19.89
N PRO A 2 -52.62 4.63 -20.74
CA PRO A 2 -51.23 4.20 -20.56
C PRO A 2 -50.32 5.41 -20.79
N GLN A 3 -49.41 5.67 -19.85
CA GLN A 3 -48.30 6.60 -20.05
C GLN A 3 -47.61 6.24 -21.37
N GLN A 4 -47.59 7.15 -22.33
CA GLN A 4 -46.72 7.04 -23.49
C GLN A 4 -45.30 6.89 -22.94
N ALA A 5 -44.69 5.72 -23.12
CA ALA A 5 -43.27 5.54 -22.91
C ALA A 5 -42.56 6.58 -23.78
N GLN A 6 -41.93 7.55 -23.14
CA GLN A 6 -41.09 8.54 -23.78
C GLN A 6 -40.03 7.73 -24.55
N GLN A 7 -40.06 7.77 -25.89
CA GLN A 7 -39.09 7.04 -26.71
C GLN A 7 -37.71 7.62 -26.39
N THR A 8 -36.92 6.87 -25.65
CA THR A 8 -35.53 7.18 -25.32
C THR A 8 -34.64 6.74 -26.47
N GLY A 9 -33.55 7.45 -26.72
CA GLY A 9 -32.59 7.08 -27.76
C GLY A 9 -31.79 5.85 -27.35
N TRP A 10 -30.90 5.37 -28.22
CA TRP A 10 -29.92 4.36 -27.84
C TRP A 10 -28.98 4.89 -26.75
N GLN A 11 -28.66 4.07 -25.76
CA GLN A 11 -27.55 4.32 -24.85
C GLN A 11 -26.48 3.25 -25.03
N PHE A 12 -25.21 3.65 -25.02
CA PHE A 12 -24.08 2.73 -25.06
C PHE A 12 -23.23 2.90 -23.82
N TRP A 13 -22.91 1.79 -23.17
CA TRP A 13 -22.08 1.74 -21.96
C TRP A 13 -20.86 0.88 -22.24
N ILE A 14 -19.67 1.41 -22.04
CA ILE A 14 -18.44 0.86 -22.64
C ILE A 14 -17.31 0.82 -21.63
N ASP A 15 -16.78 -0.37 -21.35
CA ASP A 15 -15.53 -0.54 -20.62
C ASP A 15 -14.40 -0.90 -21.59
N ARG A 16 -13.47 0.03 -21.80
CA ARG A 16 -12.27 -0.21 -22.59
C ARG A 16 -11.14 -0.73 -21.69
N GLY A 17 -11.11 -2.04 -21.51
CA GLY A 17 -10.06 -2.76 -20.79
C GLY A 17 -8.76 -2.91 -21.58
N GLY A 18 -7.76 -3.57 -21.00
CA GLY A 18 -6.46 -3.81 -21.65
C GLY A 18 -6.52 -4.88 -22.76
N THR A 19 -7.27 -5.97 -22.54
CA THR A 19 -7.40 -7.05 -23.55
C THR A 19 -8.65 -6.91 -24.41
N PHE A 20 -9.79 -6.65 -23.78
CA PHE A 20 -11.08 -6.57 -24.46
C PHE A 20 -11.80 -5.26 -24.14
N THR A 21 -12.55 -4.76 -25.12
CA THR A 21 -13.54 -3.70 -24.95
C THR A 21 -14.91 -4.33 -24.83
N ASP A 22 -15.57 -4.09 -23.70
CA ASP A 22 -16.89 -4.60 -23.36
C ASP A 22 -17.94 -3.53 -23.57
N ILE A 23 -19.00 -3.86 -24.30
CA ILE A 23 -20.03 -2.90 -24.70
C ILE A 23 -21.40 -3.45 -24.36
N VAL A 24 -22.20 -2.64 -23.69
CA VAL A 24 -23.62 -2.87 -23.44
C VAL A 24 -24.41 -1.77 -24.13
N GLY A 25 -25.24 -2.14 -25.11
CA GLY A 25 -26.19 -1.25 -25.75
C GLY A 25 -27.59 -1.41 -25.15
N ARG A 26 -28.21 -0.32 -24.73
CA ARG A 26 -29.64 -0.27 -24.38
C ARG A 26 -30.41 0.29 -25.56
N ARG A 27 -31.28 -0.54 -26.13
CA ARG A 27 -32.19 -0.17 -27.21
C ARG A 27 -33.26 0.83 -26.73
N PRO A 28 -33.88 1.60 -27.65
CA PRO A 28 -35.05 2.44 -27.34
C PRO A 28 -36.23 1.73 -26.68
N ASP A 29 -36.35 0.41 -26.90
CA ASP A 29 -37.38 -0.45 -26.26
C ASP A 29 -36.97 -0.95 -24.86
N GLY A 30 -35.76 -0.61 -24.40
CA GLY A 30 -35.19 -1.01 -23.11
C GLY A 30 -34.43 -2.34 -23.14
N GLN A 31 -34.39 -3.08 -24.24
CA GLN A 31 -33.64 -4.34 -24.33
C GLN A 31 -32.13 -4.08 -24.31
N LEU A 32 -31.40 -4.90 -23.54
CA LEU A 32 -29.94 -4.88 -23.48
C LEU A 32 -29.35 -5.85 -24.52
N VAL A 33 -28.33 -5.39 -25.23
CA VAL A 33 -27.51 -6.17 -26.16
C VAL A 33 -26.04 -5.96 -25.80
N THR A 34 -25.21 -6.98 -26.01
CA THR A 34 -23.79 -6.94 -25.65
C THR A 34 -22.90 -7.18 -26.85
N GLN A 35 -21.68 -6.64 -26.79
CA GLN A 35 -20.63 -6.91 -27.75
C GLN A 35 -19.27 -6.90 -27.05
N LYS A 36 -18.36 -7.78 -27.47
CA LYS A 36 -16.99 -7.87 -26.98
C LYS A 36 -16.01 -7.86 -28.14
N LEU A 37 -15.00 -7.00 -28.08
CA LEU A 37 -13.99 -6.80 -29.12
C LEU A 37 -12.60 -6.78 -28.49
N LEU A 38 -11.55 -7.09 -29.25
CA LEU A 38 -10.18 -6.84 -28.80
C LEU A 38 -9.97 -5.33 -28.62
N SER A 39 -9.35 -4.90 -27.53
CA SER A 39 -9.15 -3.47 -27.25
C SER A 39 -8.26 -2.78 -28.28
N GLU A 40 -7.29 -3.51 -28.82
CA GLU A 40 -6.39 -3.04 -29.88
C GLU A 40 -6.36 -4.07 -31.01
N ASN A 41 -6.76 -3.64 -32.20
CA ASN A 41 -6.67 -4.42 -33.44
C ASN A 41 -6.57 -3.47 -34.64
N ALA A 42 -5.41 -2.86 -34.80
CA ALA A 42 -5.16 -1.84 -35.81
C ALA A 42 -5.37 -2.33 -37.26
N GLU A 43 -5.31 -3.65 -37.49
CA GLU A 43 -5.58 -4.26 -38.79
C GLU A 43 -7.08 -4.30 -39.13
N ALA A 44 -7.96 -4.19 -38.13
CA ALA A 44 -9.41 -4.33 -38.30
C ALA A 44 -10.23 -3.06 -38.03
N TYR A 45 -9.81 -2.20 -37.09
CA TYR A 45 -10.51 -0.96 -36.74
C TYR A 45 -9.63 0.04 -35.98
N THR A 46 -9.95 1.33 -36.09
CA THR A 46 -9.22 2.43 -35.42
C THR A 46 -9.52 2.52 -33.92
N ASP A 47 -10.78 2.33 -33.51
CA ASP A 47 -11.20 2.35 -32.10
C ASP A 47 -12.31 1.32 -31.86
N ALA A 48 -12.13 0.50 -30.82
CA ALA A 48 -13.02 -0.61 -30.49
C ALA A 48 -14.40 -0.13 -30.00
N ALA A 49 -14.47 0.99 -29.27
CA ALA A 49 -15.73 1.51 -28.74
C ALA A 49 -16.65 1.96 -29.89
N ILE A 50 -16.13 2.77 -30.81
CA ILE A 50 -16.87 3.20 -32.01
C ILE A 50 -17.24 2.01 -32.90
N GLN A 51 -16.30 1.08 -33.11
CA GLN A 51 -16.57 -0.10 -33.92
C GLN A 51 -17.67 -0.99 -33.32
N GLY A 52 -17.73 -1.11 -32.00
CA GLY A 52 -18.78 -1.88 -31.35
C GLY A 52 -20.15 -1.21 -31.41
N ILE A 53 -20.21 0.12 -31.27
CA ILE A 53 -21.44 0.91 -31.53
C ILE A 53 -21.94 0.64 -32.95
N ARG A 54 -21.05 0.70 -33.96
CA ARG A 54 -21.38 0.39 -35.36
C ARG A 54 -21.96 -1.01 -35.53
N ARG A 55 -21.34 -2.03 -34.91
CA ARG A 55 -21.83 -3.43 -34.98
C ARG A 55 -23.21 -3.59 -34.35
N LEU A 56 -23.47 -2.95 -33.21
CA LEU A 56 -24.77 -3.01 -32.53
C LEU A 56 -25.89 -2.30 -33.30
N LEU A 57 -25.55 -1.23 -34.02
CA LEU A 57 -26.45 -0.52 -34.94
C LEU A 57 -26.53 -1.17 -36.33
N ALA A 58 -25.79 -2.25 -36.59
CA ALA A 58 -25.69 -2.94 -37.88
C ALA A 58 -25.27 -2.03 -39.05
N LEU A 59 -24.35 -1.10 -38.79
CA LEU A 59 -23.82 -0.16 -39.78
C LEU A 59 -22.65 -0.73 -40.59
N ALA A 60 -22.48 -0.23 -41.81
CA ALA A 60 -21.28 -0.51 -42.62
C ALA A 60 -20.03 0.21 -42.05
N PRO A 61 -18.79 -0.24 -42.37
CA PRO A 61 -17.55 0.31 -41.79
C PRO A 61 -17.40 1.83 -41.89
N GLU A 62 -17.81 2.44 -43.01
CA GLU A 62 -17.65 3.87 -43.30
C GLU A 62 -18.94 4.70 -43.15
N GLU A 63 -20.04 4.08 -42.71
CA GLU A 63 -21.33 4.77 -42.58
C GLU A 63 -21.32 5.74 -41.37
N PRO A 64 -21.75 7.00 -41.47
CA PRO A 64 -21.73 7.91 -40.31
C PRO A 64 -22.64 7.41 -39.18
N LEU A 65 -22.25 7.63 -37.92
CA LEU A 65 -23.10 7.28 -36.77
C LEU A 65 -24.36 8.17 -36.75
N PRO A 66 -25.57 7.60 -36.53
CA PRO A 66 -26.80 8.39 -36.46
C PRO A 66 -26.93 9.08 -35.10
N SER A 67 -26.16 10.15 -34.86
CA SER A 67 -26.07 10.84 -33.55
C SER A 67 -27.42 11.21 -32.94
N ALA A 68 -28.41 11.64 -33.73
CA ALA A 68 -29.75 11.96 -33.24
C ALA A 68 -30.53 10.77 -32.65
N ALA A 69 -30.14 9.53 -32.99
CA ALA A 69 -30.70 8.30 -32.43
C ALA A 69 -29.96 7.80 -31.19
N ILE A 70 -28.85 8.43 -30.81
CA ILE A 70 -28.01 8.07 -29.66
C ILE A 70 -28.22 9.12 -28.57
N GLU A 71 -28.76 8.72 -27.45
CA GLU A 71 -29.01 9.60 -26.30
C GLU A 71 -27.72 9.87 -25.52
N ALA A 72 -26.96 8.81 -25.22
CA ALA A 72 -25.75 8.92 -24.43
C ALA A 72 -24.74 7.79 -24.71
N VAL A 73 -23.46 8.12 -24.58
CA VAL A 73 -22.35 7.18 -24.49
C VAL A 73 -21.68 7.39 -23.13
N LYS A 74 -21.63 6.34 -22.33
CA LYS A 74 -20.97 6.32 -21.01
C LYS A 74 -19.81 5.35 -21.06
N MET A 75 -18.63 5.77 -20.64
CA MET A 75 -17.44 4.93 -20.82
C MET A 75 -16.44 5.01 -19.68
N GLY A 76 -15.76 3.91 -19.41
CA GLY A 76 -14.55 3.85 -18.61
C GLY A 76 -13.39 3.36 -19.46
N THR A 77 -12.17 3.71 -19.06
CA THR A 77 -11.00 3.42 -19.88
C THR A 77 -9.78 3.13 -19.04
N THR A 78 -9.01 2.14 -19.48
CA THR A 78 -7.70 1.81 -18.90
C THR A 78 -6.56 2.64 -19.50
N VAL A 79 -6.83 3.55 -20.44
CA VAL A 79 -5.81 4.37 -21.14
C VAL A 79 -4.91 5.13 -20.15
N ALA A 80 -5.47 5.82 -19.15
CA ALA A 80 -4.67 6.53 -18.15
C ALA A 80 -3.80 5.58 -17.32
N THR A 81 -4.38 4.47 -16.85
CA THR A 81 -3.69 3.46 -16.04
C THR A 81 -2.54 2.81 -16.82
N ASN A 82 -2.78 2.42 -18.07
CA ASN A 82 -1.75 1.83 -18.93
C ASN A 82 -0.67 2.84 -19.29
N ALA A 83 -1.03 4.09 -19.63
CA ALA A 83 -0.06 5.14 -19.92
C ALA A 83 0.84 5.44 -18.71
N LEU A 84 0.29 5.39 -17.48
CA LEU A 84 1.06 5.54 -16.26
C LEU A 84 2.02 4.37 -16.03
N LEU A 85 1.55 3.12 -16.22
CA LEU A 85 2.36 1.90 -16.07
C LEU A 85 3.47 1.82 -17.13
N GLU A 86 3.17 2.17 -18.38
CA GLU A 86 4.09 2.11 -19.52
C GLU A 86 4.95 3.37 -19.68
N ARG A 87 4.72 4.40 -18.85
CA ARG A 87 5.40 5.71 -18.93
C ARG A 87 5.23 6.40 -20.30
N LYS A 88 3.99 6.41 -20.82
CA LYS A 88 3.59 6.97 -22.12
C LYS A 88 2.65 8.20 -22.02
N GLY A 89 2.82 9.03 -21.00
CA GLY A 89 2.17 10.36 -20.92
C GLY A 89 2.98 11.47 -21.60
N ASP A 90 2.51 12.71 -21.47
CA ASP A 90 3.14 13.88 -22.09
C ASP A 90 4.34 14.42 -21.29
N ARG A 91 5.19 15.22 -21.95
CA ARG A 91 6.36 15.85 -21.32
C ARG A 91 5.89 16.94 -20.36
N VAL A 92 6.30 16.87 -19.08
CA VAL A 92 5.87 17.78 -18.01
C VAL A 92 7.04 18.60 -17.45
N LEU A 93 6.81 19.90 -17.29
CA LEU A 93 7.62 20.82 -16.48
C LEU A 93 7.03 20.88 -15.06
N LEU A 94 7.85 20.70 -14.03
CA LEU A 94 7.49 20.98 -12.64
C LEU A 94 7.97 22.37 -12.24
N LEU A 95 7.06 23.23 -11.78
CA LEU A 95 7.37 24.47 -11.08
C LEU A 95 7.19 24.24 -9.58
N VAL A 96 8.23 24.46 -8.80
CA VAL A 96 8.21 24.23 -7.34
C VAL A 96 8.88 25.35 -6.57
N THR A 97 8.50 25.58 -5.33
CA THR A 97 9.13 26.58 -4.47
C THR A 97 10.65 26.47 -4.39
N ARG A 98 11.31 27.63 -4.43
CA ARG A 98 12.60 27.96 -3.79
C ARG A 98 13.25 26.88 -2.92
N GLY A 99 14.18 26.05 -3.38
CA GLY A 99 14.92 25.11 -2.52
C GLY A 99 14.29 23.72 -2.38
N PHE A 100 13.24 23.43 -3.15
CA PHE A 100 12.50 22.16 -3.15
C PHE A 100 12.54 21.44 -4.50
N ARG A 101 13.53 21.76 -5.35
CA ARG A 101 13.76 21.11 -6.66
C ARG A 101 13.64 19.59 -6.63
N ASP A 102 14.24 18.96 -5.63
CA ASP A 102 14.32 17.51 -5.53
C ASP A 102 13.23 16.90 -4.64
N ALA A 103 12.27 17.70 -4.15
CA ALA A 103 11.31 17.27 -3.13
C ALA A 103 10.56 15.99 -3.54
N LEU A 104 10.02 15.92 -4.76
CA LEU A 104 9.30 14.73 -5.24
C LEU A 104 10.23 13.53 -5.50
N ARG A 105 11.48 13.79 -5.91
CA ARG A 105 12.50 12.75 -6.16
C ARG A 105 13.00 12.12 -4.86
N ILE A 106 13.13 12.90 -3.79
CA ILE A 106 13.44 12.39 -2.45
C ILE A 106 12.19 11.74 -1.85
N GLY A 107 11.02 12.36 -2.05
CA GLY A 107 9.74 11.85 -1.58
C GLY A 107 9.71 11.69 -0.06
N ASP A 108 9.41 10.48 0.40
CA ASP A 108 9.42 10.10 1.81
C ASP A 108 10.73 9.38 2.23
N GLN A 109 11.80 9.49 1.42
CA GLN A 109 13.16 8.92 1.57
C GLN A 109 13.27 7.40 1.73
N ALA A 110 12.16 6.67 1.88
CA ALA A 110 12.15 5.23 2.09
C ALA A 110 12.51 4.47 0.81
N ARG A 111 13.23 3.35 0.95
CA ARG A 111 13.47 2.42 -0.16
C ARG A 111 12.27 1.48 -0.33
N PRO A 112 11.87 1.16 -1.58
CA PRO A 112 10.73 0.27 -1.84
C PRO A 112 10.93 -1.17 -1.36
N GLN A 113 12.14 -1.72 -1.51
CA GLN A 113 12.46 -3.11 -1.17
C GLN A 113 13.62 -3.16 -0.16
N LEU A 114 13.36 -3.72 1.03
CA LEU A 114 14.28 -3.63 2.16
C LEU A 114 15.60 -4.38 1.98
N PHE A 115 15.56 -5.51 1.27
CA PHE A 115 16.67 -6.47 1.15
C PHE A 115 17.37 -6.42 -0.21
N GLU A 116 16.98 -5.53 -1.12
CA GLU A 116 17.70 -5.33 -2.38
C GLU A 116 18.98 -4.52 -2.16
N ARG A 117 20.08 -4.98 -2.76
CA ARG A 117 21.37 -4.25 -2.74
C ARG A 117 21.38 -3.10 -3.76
N GLN A 118 20.75 -3.29 -4.92
CA GLN A 118 20.53 -2.24 -5.92
C GLN A 118 19.18 -1.58 -5.65
N ILE A 119 19.18 -0.42 -5.00
CA ILE A 119 17.93 0.26 -4.65
C ILE A 119 17.37 0.96 -5.89
N ARG A 120 16.28 0.46 -6.45
CA ARG A 120 15.60 1.08 -7.61
C ARG A 120 14.42 1.92 -7.15
N LEU A 121 14.49 3.23 -7.40
CA LEU A 121 13.39 4.15 -7.12
C LEU A 121 12.46 4.29 -8.35
N PRO A 122 11.16 4.59 -8.15
CA PRO A 122 10.25 4.87 -9.25
C PRO A 122 10.77 6.01 -10.14
N GLN A 123 10.55 5.88 -11.44
CA GLN A 123 10.88 6.94 -12.40
C GLN A 123 9.97 8.14 -12.19
N MET A 124 10.54 9.35 -12.24
CA MET A 124 9.79 10.61 -12.17
C MET A 124 8.98 10.83 -13.46
N LEU A 125 7.80 11.43 -13.33
CA LEU A 125 6.90 11.73 -14.46
C LEU A 125 7.15 13.10 -15.11
N TYR A 126 7.93 13.96 -14.46
CA TYR A 126 8.37 15.25 -15.01
C TYR A 126 9.75 15.11 -15.64
N GLU A 127 10.00 15.93 -16.67
CA GLU A 127 11.27 15.95 -17.40
C GLU A 127 12.21 17.05 -16.88
N ARG A 128 11.65 18.19 -16.46
CA ARG A 128 12.39 19.37 -16.01
C ARG A 128 11.77 19.94 -14.75
N VAL A 129 12.60 20.50 -13.88
CA VAL A 129 12.18 21.26 -12.70
C VAL A 129 12.73 22.67 -12.77
N GLU A 130 11.85 23.65 -12.57
CA GLU A 130 12.21 25.06 -12.40
C GLU A 130 11.74 25.53 -11.04
N GLU A 131 12.64 26.16 -10.28
CA GLU A 131 12.29 26.66 -8.96
C GLU A 131 11.72 28.08 -9.07
N VAL A 132 10.63 28.34 -8.37
CA VAL A 132 9.99 29.65 -8.31
C VAL A 132 10.60 30.43 -7.14
N THR A 133 10.78 31.74 -7.28
CA THR A 133 11.20 32.60 -6.16
C THR A 133 9.95 33.18 -5.51
N GLU A 134 9.47 32.50 -4.47
CA GLU A 134 8.27 32.82 -3.70
C GLU A 134 8.26 32.04 -2.38
N ARG A 135 7.56 32.51 -1.35
CA ARG A 135 7.28 31.71 -0.15
C ARG A 135 6.16 32.30 0.70
N VAL A 136 5.20 31.45 1.08
CA VAL A 136 4.18 31.74 2.11
C VAL A 136 4.43 30.81 3.30
N GLY A 137 4.21 31.30 4.53
CA GLY A 137 4.30 30.51 5.76
C GLY A 137 3.04 29.67 6.03
N ALA A 138 3.13 28.69 6.93
CA ALA A 138 2.03 27.79 7.29
C ALA A 138 0.80 28.50 7.89
N ASP A 139 1.01 29.67 8.51
CA ASP A 139 0.04 30.62 9.07
C ASP A 139 -0.38 31.72 8.07
N GLY A 140 0.18 31.73 6.85
CA GLY A 140 -0.19 32.66 5.78
C GLY A 140 0.64 33.94 5.69
N HIS A 141 1.63 34.15 6.55
CA HIS A 141 2.50 35.31 6.38
C HIS A 141 3.36 35.18 5.11
N LEU A 142 3.54 36.29 4.40
CA LEU A 142 4.40 36.34 3.22
C LEU A 142 5.87 36.32 3.66
N VAL A 143 6.61 35.30 3.27
CA VAL A 143 8.05 35.13 3.58
C VAL A 143 8.91 35.68 2.44
N ILE A 144 8.61 35.30 1.20
CA ILE A 144 9.28 35.79 -0.02
C ILE A 144 8.19 36.17 -1.05
N PRO A 145 8.17 37.41 -1.56
CA PRO A 145 7.26 37.80 -2.64
C PRO A 145 7.49 36.98 -3.91
N LEU A 146 6.40 36.68 -4.64
CA LEU A 146 6.48 36.01 -5.95
C LEU A 146 7.17 36.88 -7.00
N ASP A 147 8.27 36.38 -7.57
CA ASP A 147 8.99 37.00 -8.69
C ASP A 147 8.65 36.31 -10.03
N LEU A 148 7.77 36.94 -10.81
CA LEU A 148 7.38 36.45 -12.14
C LEU A 148 8.38 36.85 -13.23
N ASP A 149 9.16 37.91 -13.02
CA ASP A 149 10.10 38.42 -14.00
C ASP A 149 11.33 37.49 -14.11
N ASP A 150 11.77 36.94 -12.99
CA ASP A 150 12.79 35.87 -12.95
C ASP A 150 12.29 34.55 -13.55
N LEU A 151 11.00 34.25 -13.38
CA LEU A 151 10.40 32.98 -13.81
C LEU A 151 10.14 32.94 -15.33
N ARG A 152 9.66 34.05 -15.91
CA ARG A 152 9.20 34.10 -17.32
C ARG A 152 10.22 33.57 -18.34
N PRO A 153 11.51 33.97 -18.35
CA PRO A 153 12.46 33.49 -19.36
C PRO A 153 12.66 31.96 -19.32
N ARG A 154 12.56 31.36 -18.13
CA ARG A 154 12.74 29.92 -17.91
C ARG A 154 11.53 29.13 -18.41
N LEU A 155 10.30 29.65 -18.20
CA LEU A 155 9.09 29.07 -18.80
C LEU A 155 9.09 29.19 -20.33
N GLU A 156 9.46 30.36 -20.87
CA GLU A 156 9.55 30.55 -22.33
C GLU A 156 10.56 29.60 -22.97
N GLN A 157 11.68 29.34 -22.29
CA GLN A 157 12.66 28.34 -22.75
C GLN A 157 12.10 26.92 -22.70
N ALA A 158 11.46 26.52 -21.60
CA ALA A 158 10.87 25.18 -21.49
C ALA A 158 9.79 24.93 -22.55
N HIS A 159 8.96 25.94 -22.84
CA HIS A 159 7.97 25.87 -23.91
C HIS A 159 8.62 25.75 -25.30
N ARG A 160 9.67 26.53 -25.57
CA ARG A 160 10.47 26.42 -26.82
C ARG A 160 11.14 25.06 -27.00
N ASP A 161 11.48 24.39 -25.91
CA ASP A 161 12.04 23.02 -25.92
C ASP A 161 10.96 21.93 -26.13
N GLY A 162 9.70 22.34 -26.37
CA GLY A 162 8.59 21.46 -26.72
C GLY A 162 7.89 20.81 -25.52
N ILE A 163 8.03 21.37 -24.32
CA ILE A 163 7.26 20.94 -23.14
C ILE A 163 5.93 21.70 -23.15
N GLY A 164 4.82 20.99 -23.37
CA GLY A 164 3.47 21.57 -23.48
C GLY A 164 2.63 21.54 -22.20
N ALA A 165 3.04 20.75 -21.20
CA ALA A 165 2.33 20.58 -19.93
C ALA A 165 3.18 21.08 -18.75
N VAL A 166 2.54 21.73 -17.77
CA VAL A 166 3.19 22.23 -16.56
C VAL A 166 2.38 21.90 -15.29
N ALA A 167 3.09 21.41 -14.27
CA ALA A 167 2.59 21.20 -12.92
C ALA A 167 3.16 22.29 -12.01
N ILE A 168 2.31 22.97 -11.23
CA ILE A 168 2.69 24.09 -10.36
C ILE A 168 2.44 23.69 -8.90
N LEU A 169 3.49 23.72 -8.08
CA LEU A 169 3.50 23.25 -6.70
C LEU A 169 4.18 24.25 -5.77
N CYS A 170 3.39 25.11 -5.13
CA CYS A 170 3.90 26.01 -4.09
C CYS A 170 3.71 25.39 -2.70
N LEU A 171 4.67 25.62 -1.81
CA LEU A 171 4.53 25.29 -0.38
C LEU A 171 3.40 26.09 0.27
N HIS A 172 2.54 25.38 1.00
CA HIS A 172 1.27 25.85 1.57
C HIS A 172 0.26 26.36 0.53
N GLY A 173 0.46 26.04 -0.76
CA GLY A 173 -0.41 26.45 -1.86
C GLY A 173 -1.85 25.92 -1.74
N TYR A 174 -2.03 24.78 -1.05
CA TYR A 174 -3.36 24.22 -0.76
C TYR A 174 -4.25 25.17 0.06
N ARG A 175 -3.65 26.05 0.86
CA ARG A 175 -4.33 27.03 1.72
C ARG A 175 -4.22 28.45 1.19
N TYR A 176 -3.08 28.80 0.57
CA TYR A 176 -2.78 30.14 0.07
C TYR A 176 -2.49 30.11 -1.44
N PRO A 177 -3.54 30.04 -2.29
CA PRO A 177 -3.39 29.70 -3.71
C PRO A 177 -2.92 30.86 -4.61
N GLU A 178 -2.83 32.09 -4.09
CA GLU A 178 -2.61 33.31 -4.90
C GLU A 178 -1.37 33.21 -5.79
N HIS A 179 -0.26 32.69 -5.27
CA HIS A 179 0.97 32.55 -6.04
C HIS A 179 0.81 31.55 -7.20
N GLU A 180 0.20 30.40 -6.96
CA GLU A 180 -0.06 29.40 -8.02
C GLU A 180 -0.97 29.96 -9.11
N GLN A 181 -2.01 30.72 -8.74
CA GLN A 181 -2.93 31.34 -9.70
C GLN A 181 -2.22 32.35 -10.62
N ARG A 182 -1.31 33.15 -10.07
CA ARG A 182 -0.52 34.12 -10.85
C ARG A 182 0.49 33.42 -11.78
N ILE A 183 1.13 32.35 -11.33
CA ILE A 183 2.02 31.52 -12.16
C ILE A 183 1.22 30.85 -13.29
N LYS A 184 0.04 30.32 -12.98
CA LYS A 184 -0.89 29.74 -13.97
C LYS A 184 -1.28 30.74 -15.05
N ALA A 185 -1.56 32.00 -14.69
CA ALA A 185 -1.84 33.06 -15.64
C ALA A 185 -0.65 33.32 -16.58
N LEU A 186 0.58 33.37 -16.05
CA LEU A 186 1.81 33.51 -16.85
C LEU A 186 2.02 32.32 -17.80
N ALA A 187 1.85 31.09 -17.32
CA ALA A 187 2.00 29.90 -18.16
C ALA A 187 0.99 29.87 -19.33
N ARG A 188 -0.25 30.32 -19.08
CA ARG A 188 -1.27 30.50 -20.14
C ARG A 188 -0.85 31.54 -21.17
N GLU A 189 -0.31 32.66 -20.72
CA GLU A 189 0.18 33.74 -21.60
C GLU A 189 1.29 33.24 -22.55
N ILE A 190 2.19 32.39 -22.06
CA ILE A 190 3.32 31.83 -22.82
C ILE A 190 2.87 30.77 -23.85
N GLY A 191 1.77 30.06 -23.58
CA GLY A 191 1.17 29.10 -24.53
C GLY A 191 1.11 27.64 -24.08
N PHE A 192 1.38 27.34 -22.80
CA PHE A 192 1.20 25.97 -22.28
C PHE A 192 -0.26 25.52 -22.42
N THR A 193 -0.47 24.33 -22.98
CA THR A 193 -1.82 23.80 -23.31
C THR A 193 -2.44 23.03 -22.15
N GLN A 194 -1.62 22.48 -21.26
CA GLN A 194 -2.04 21.84 -20.01
C GLN A 194 -1.33 22.50 -18.83
N ILE A 195 -2.10 23.00 -17.86
CA ILE A 195 -1.57 23.66 -16.65
C ILE A 195 -2.34 23.12 -15.46
N SER A 196 -1.65 22.36 -14.61
CA SER A 196 -2.20 21.76 -13.39
C SER A 196 -1.61 22.49 -12.18
N THR A 197 -2.46 23.11 -11.36
CA THR A 197 -2.06 23.74 -10.09
C THR A 197 -2.39 22.84 -8.90
N SER A 198 -1.51 22.82 -7.91
CA SER A 198 -1.62 21.90 -6.79
C SER A 198 -2.87 22.13 -5.94
N HIS A 199 -3.25 23.39 -5.73
CA HIS A 199 -4.47 23.73 -4.98
C HIS A 199 -5.79 23.34 -5.67
N GLU A 200 -5.80 23.17 -7.00
CA GLU A 200 -7.01 22.72 -7.74
C GLU A 200 -7.05 21.20 -7.88
N THR A 201 -5.87 20.57 -7.99
CA THR A 201 -5.77 19.12 -8.23
C THR A 201 -5.92 18.31 -6.94
N SER A 202 -5.37 18.79 -5.82
CA SER A 202 -5.48 18.15 -4.51
C SER A 202 -5.39 19.23 -3.41
N PRO A 203 -6.52 19.83 -2.97
CA PRO A 203 -6.58 20.97 -2.04
C PRO A 203 -6.32 20.59 -0.57
N LEU A 204 -5.39 19.66 -0.34
CA LEU A 204 -5.06 19.11 0.98
C LEU A 204 -3.60 19.38 1.34
N ILE A 205 -3.32 19.50 2.65
CA ILE A 205 -1.97 19.55 3.22
C ILE A 205 -1.14 18.31 2.84
N LYS A 206 0.19 18.44 2.76
CA LYS A 206 1.24 17.46 2.38
C LYS A 206 1.78 17.71 0.97
N LEU A 207 2.93 18.37 0.89
CA LEU A 207 3.59 18.78 -0.34
C LEU A 207 3.86 17.60 -1.29
N ILE A 208 4.36 16.48 -0.75
CA ILE A 208 4.83 15.37 -1.58
C ILE A 208 3.67 14.68 -2.30
N GLY A 209 2.65 14.25 -1.54
CA GLY A 209 1.48 13.57 -2.12
C GLY A 209 0.64 14.51 -3.00
N ARG A 210 0.54 15.79 -2.64
CA ARG A 210 -0.11 16.81 -3.48
C ARG A 210 0.66 17.00 -4.80
N GLY A 211 1.97 17.15 -4.72
CA GLY A 211 2.84 17.35 -5.88
C GLY A 211 2.84 16.19 -6.87
N ASP A 212 2.95 14.95 -6.38
CA ASP A 212 2.85 13.77 -7.24
C ASP A 212 1.49 13.71 -7.97
N THR A 213 0.40 14.08 -7.29
CA THR A 213 -0.94 14.15 -7.90
C THR A 213 -1.03 15.20 -8.98
N THR A 214 -0.50 16.40 -8.74
CA THR A 214 -0.47 17.49 -9.72
C THR A 214 0.36 17.13 -10.95
N VAL A 215 1.48 16.45 -10.77
CA VAL A 215 2.32 15.95 -11.88
C VAL A 215 1.59 14.88 -12.67
N VAL A 216 0.93 13.92 -12.01
CA VAL A 216 0.15 12.89 -12.71
C VAL A 216 -0.96 13.50 -13.55
N ASP A 217 -1.67 14.50 -13.00
CA ASP A 217 -2.69 15.21 -13.76
C ASP A 217 -2.12 15.89 -15.01
N ALA A 218 -1.02 16.64 -14.87
CA ALA A 218 -0.35 17.28 -16.00
C ALA A 218 0.16 16.27 -17.05
N TYR A 219 0.61 15.10 -16.60
CA TYR A 219 1.17 14.03 -17.42
C TYR A 219 0.11 13.28 -18.23
N LEU A 220 -1.05 13.01 -17.65
CA LEU A 220 -2.09 12.16 -18.24
C LEU A 220 -3.22 12.94 -18.93
N SER A 221 -3.57 14.14 -18.44
CA SER A 221 -4.71 14.91 -18.97
C SER A 221 -4.64 15.20 -20.48
N PRO A 222 -3.50 15.56 -21.09
CA PRO A 222 -3.49 15.83 -22.53
C PRO A 222 -3.65 14.56 -23.38
N LEU A 223 -3.17 13.40 -22.91
CA LEU A 223 -3.43 12.10 -23.55
C LEU A 223 -4.93 11.76 -23.53
N LEU A 224 -5.58 11.95 -22.37
CA LEU A 224 -7.01 11.72 -22.24
C LEU A 224 -7.82 12.65 -23.13
N ARG A 225 -7.45 13.94 -23.21
CA ARG A 225 -8.13 14.90 -24.07
C ARG A 225 -8.06 14.49 -25.55
N ARG A 226 -6.90 14.05 -26.04
CA ARG A 226 -6.78 13.50 -27.41
C ARG A 226 -7.73 12.32 -27.65
N TYR A 227 -7.86 11.43 -26.68
CA TYR A 227 -8.76 10.28 -26.77
C TYR A 227 -10.24 10.71 -26.75
N VAL A 228 -10.61 11.63 -25.86
CA VAL A 228 -11.94 12.24 -25.81
C VAL A 228 -12.29 12.88 -27.14
N ASP A 229 -11.40 13.72 -27.68
CA ASP A 229 -11.60 14.42 -28.95
C ASP A 229 -11.78 13.42 -30.12
N GLN A 230 -11.01 12.32 -30.13
CA GLN A 230 -11.13 11.26 -31.14
C GLN A 230 -12.53 10.62 -31.11
N VAL A 231 -13.03 10.24 -29.93
CA VAL A 231 -14.36 9.62 -29.77
C VAL A 231 -15.46 10.63 -30.08
N GLU A 232 -15.36 11.84 -29.53
CA GLU A 232 -16.34 12.91 -29.73
C GLU A 232 -16.49 13.30 -31.21
N SER A 233 -15.38 13.28 -31.98
CA SER A 233 -15.41 13.56 -33.42
C SER A 233 -16.34 12.64 -34.23
N GLN A 234 -16.61 11.44 -33.72
CA GLN A 234 -17.48 10.45 -34.36
C GLN A 234 -18.94 10.53 -33.87
N LEU A 235 -19.21 11.28 -32.81
CA LEU A 235 -20.51 11.32 -32.11
C LEU A 235 -21.35 12.59 -32.42
N GLY A 236 -21.02 13.33 -33.48
CA GLY A 236 -21.79 14.48 -33.96
C GLY A 236 -21.42 15.80 -33.26
N GLN A 237 -21.89 16.93 -33.82
CA GLN A 237 -21.57 18.29 -33.34
C GLN A 237 -22.84 19.16 -33.23
N GLY A 238 -22.76 20.25 -32.47
CA GLY A 238 -23.84 21.25 -32.38
C GLY A 238 -25.10 20.72 -31.68
N ALA A 239 -26.26 20.91 -32.29
CA ALA A 239 -27.56 20.51 -31.72
C ALA A 239 -27.76 18.98 -31.65
N ASP A 240 -27.01 18.20 -32.44
CA ASP A 240 -27.06 16.74 -32.48
C ASP A 240 -25.91 16.10 -31.67
N LYS A 241 -25.28 16.86 -30.76
CA LYS A 241 -24.18 16.38 -29.92
C LYS A 241 -24.66 15.32 -28.94
N VAL A 242 -24.13 14.11 -29.05
CA VAL A 242 -24.39 13.01 -28.10
C VAL A 242 -23.75 13.33 -26.75
N ARG A 243 -24.45 12.99 -25.65
CA ARG A 243 -23.90 13.11 -24.31
C ARG A 243 -22.81 12.07 -24.07
N LEU A 244 -21.55 12.50 -24.06
CA LEU A 244 -20.39 11.65 -23.79
C LEU A 244 -19.93 11.83 -22.35
N GLN A 245 -19.95 10.75 -21.56
CA GLN A 245 -19.59 10.78 -20.14
C GLN A 245 -18.52 9.74 -19.83
N PHE A 246 -17.62 10.08 -18.93
CA PHE A 246 -16.54 9.21 -18.48
C PHE A 246 -16.70 8.82 -17.02
N MET A 247 -16.41 7.56 -16.72
CA MET A 247 -16.30 7.04 -15.36
C MET A 247 -15.03 7.60 -14.70
N GLN A 248 -15.17 8.05 -13.46
CA GLN A 248 -14.06 8.51 -12.63
C GLN A 248 -13.68 7.46 -11.60
N SER A 249 -12.47 7.57 -11.05
CA SER A 249 -11.92 6.65 -10.03
C SER A 249 -12.78 6.54 -8.77
N HIS A 250 -13.58 7.56 -8.44
CA HIS A 250 -14.49 7.55 -7.28
C HIS A 250 -15.84 6.84 -7.53
N GLY A 251 -16.07 6.34 -8.74
CA GLY A 251 -17.27 5.59 -9.14
C GLY A 251 -18.42 6.44 -9.69
N GLY A 252 -18.23 7.75 -9.86
CA GLY A 252 -19.19 8.63 -10.53
C GLY A 252 -18.85 8.89 -12.00
N LEU A 253 -19.85 9.32 -12.76
CA LEU A 253 -19.68 9.82 -14.12
C LEU A 253 -19.44 11.33 -14.11
N THR A 254 -18.70 11.81 -15.10
CA THR A 254 -18.57 13.23 -15.43
C THR A 254 -18.60 13.45 -16.95
N ASP A 255 -18.88 14.69 -17.39
CA ASP A 255 -18.76 15.08 -18.79
C ASP A 255 -17.31 14.89 -19.30
N ALA A 256 -17.16 14.48 -20.56
CA ALA A 256 -15.87 14.18 -21.14
C ALA A 256 -14.84 15.33 -21.05
N HIS A 257 -15.28 16.59 -21.03
CA HIS A 257 -14.39 17.76 -20.95
C HIS A 257 -13.91 18.07 -19.53
N LEU A 258 -14.60 17.55 -18.52
CA LEU A 258 -14.22 17.62 -17.10
C LEU A 258 -13.35 16.43 -16.66
N PHE A 259 -13.16 15.43 -17.53
CA PHE A 259 -12.39 14.23 -17.22
C PHE A 259 -10.89 14.53 -17.20
N GLN A 260 -10.29 14.43 -16.00
CA GLN A 260 -8.89 14.75 -15.72
C GLN A 260 -8.04 13.50 -15.46
N GLY A 261 -6.73 13.63 -15.68
CA GLY A 261 -5.74 12.57 -15.52
C GLY A 261 -5.76 11.90 -14.16
N LYS A 262 -5.85 12.70 -13.09
CA LYS A 262 -5.90 12.20 -11.71
C LYS A 262 -7.15 11.38 -11.40
N ASP A 263 -8.26 11.63 -12.11
CA ASP A 263 -9.57 11.00 -11.87
C ASP A 263 -9.85 9.82 -12.81
N ALA A 264 -8.92 9.50 -13.72
CA ALA A 264 -9.10 8.48 -14.75
C ALA A 264 -8.50 7.11 -14.37
N ILE A 265 -7.62 7.09 -13.37
CA ILE A 265 -6.86 5.92 -12.95
C ILE A 265 -7.80 4.91 -12.28
N LEU A 266 -7.77 3.65 -12.72
CA LEU A 266 -8.72 2.61 -12.27
C LEU A 266 -10.21 2.92 -12.54
N SER A 267 -10.53 3.79 -13.50
CA SER A 267 -11.93 4.09 -13.87
C SER A 267 -12.73 2.90 -14.43
N GLY A 268 -12.08 1.97 -15.13
CA GLY A 268 -12.72 0.73 -15.62
C GLY A 268 -13.21 -0.16 -14.47
N PRO A 269 -12.30 -0.63 -13.59
CA PRO A 269 -12.66 -1.41 -12.39
C PRO A 269 -13.69 -0.71 -11.49
N ALA A 270 -13.64 0.63 -11.43
CA ALA A 270 -14.63 1.41 -10.72
C ALA A 270 -16.07 1.17 -11.23
N GLY A 271 -16.26 1.13 -12.55
CA GLY A 271 -17.53 0.75 -13.15
C GLY A 271 -17.98 -0.65 -12.73
N GLY A 272 -17.05 -1.61 -12.64
CA GLY A 272 -17.31 -2.98 -12.17
C GLY A 272 -17.89 -3.02 -10.76
N ILE A 273 -17.30 -2.28 -9.84
CA ILE A 273 -17.76 -2.19 -8.45
C ILE A 273 -19.14 -1.55 -8.37
N VAL A 274 -19.38 -0.44 -9.08
CA VAL A 274 -20.71 0.19 -9.13
C VAL A 274 -21.75 -0.79 -9.65
N GLY A 275 -21.43 -1.54 -10.71
CA GLY A 275 -22.28 -2.59 -11.25
C GLY A 275 -22.55 -3.69 -10.24
N ALA A 276 -21.53 -4.18 -9.55
CA ALA A 276 -21.63 -5.20 -8.51
C ALA A 276 -22.52 -4.75 -7.35
N VAL A 277 -22.34 -3.51 -6.86
CA VAL A 277 -23.13 -2.94 -5.77
C VAL A 277 -24.60 -2.77 -6.16
N GLU A 278 -24.89 -2.08 -7.27
CA GLU A 278 -26.28 -1.82 -7.66
C GLU A 278 -27.05 -3.09 -8.02
N THR A 279 -26.41 -4.05 -8.69
CA THR A 279 -27.06 -5.33 -9.02
C THR A 279 -27.30 -6.21 -7.79
N SER A 280 -26.36 -6.20 -6.83
CA SER A 280 -26.51 -6.93 -5.57
C SER A 280 -27.59 -6.31 -4.68
N ARG A 281 -27.68 -4.98 -4.61
CA ARG A 281 -28.74 -4.27 -3.89
C ARG A 281 -30.11 -4.57 -4.47
N GLN A 282 -30.23 -4.64 -5.80
CA GLN A 282 -31.45 -5.10 -6.47
C GLN A 282 -31.80 -6.55 -6.12
N ALA A 283 -30.79 -7.40 -5.89
CA ALA A 283 -30.95 -8.78 -5.44
C ALA A 283 -31.16 -8.93 -3.91
N GLY A 284 -31.14 -7.83 -3.13
CA GLY A 284 -31.38 -7.82 -1.70
C GLY A 284 -30.15 -8.07 -0.81
N PHE A 285 -28.93 -7.87 -1.34
CA PHE A 285 -27.68 -8.00 -0.58
C PHE A 285 -27.03 -6.63 -0.38
N GLU A 286 -26.64 -6.32 0.86
CA GLU A 286 -26.06 -5.01 1.25
C GLU A 286 -24.63 -5.11 1.81
N LYS A 287 -24.16 -6.34 2.10
CA LYS A 287 -22.80 -6.65 2.59
C LYS A 287 -22.07 -7.50 1.56
N LEU A 288 -21.12 -6.92 0.85
CA LEU A 288 -20.53 -7.48 -0.36
C LEU A 288 -19.00 -7.45 -0.31
N ILE A 289 -18.41 -8.48 -0.88
CA ILE A 289 -17.02 -8.47 -1.34
C ILE A 289 -17.06 -8.62 -2.86
N THR A 290 -16.53 -7.67 -3.60
CA THR A 290 -16.44 -7.77 -5.06
C THR A 290 -15.23 -8.60 -5.47
N PHE A 291 -15.38 -9.39 -6.52
CA PHE A 291 -14.33 -10.23 -7.08
C PHE A 291 -14.40 -10.20 -8.61
N ASP A 292 -13.66 -9.26 -9.19
CA ASP A 292 -13.50 -9.13 -10.65
C ASP A 292 -12.23 -9.85 -11.07
N MET A 293 -12.32 -10.94 -11.83
CA MET A 293 -11.13 -11.61 -12.33
C MET A 293 -11.10 -11.59 -13.86
N GLY A 294 -10.05 -10.93 -14.37
CA GLY A 294 -9.74 -10.83 -15.78
C GLY A 294 -8.61 -11.76 -16.24
N GLY A 295 -8.04 -11.43 -17.40
CA GLY A 295 -6.87 -12.13 -17.94
C GLY A 295 -5.58 -11.79 -17.19
N THR A 296 -5.39 -10.56 -16.73
CA THR A 296 -4.09 -10.12 -16.19
C THR A 296 -4.09 -10.00 -14.68
N SER A 297 -5.22 -9.58 -14.09
CA SER A 297 -5.35 -9.24 -12.69
C SER A 297 -6.71 -9.62 -12.12
N THR A 298 -6.82 -9.53 -10.80
CA THR A 298 -8.09 -9.56 -10.07
C THR A 298 -8.27 -8.27 -9.29
N ASP A 299 -9.42 -7.63 -9.39
CA ASP A 299 -9.80 -6.43 -8.64
C ASP A 299 -10.84 -6.77 -7.56
N VAL A 300 -10.55 -6.39 -6.31
CA VAL A 300 -11.42 -6.66 -5.15
C VAL A 300 -11.72 -5.39 -4.37
N ALA A 301 -12.94 -5.29 -3.84
CA ALA A 301 -13.40 -4.18 -3.02
C ALA A 301 -14.44 -4.65 -1.99
N HIS A 302 -14.55 -3.89 -0.90
CA HIS A 302 -15.50 -4.12 0.17
C HIS A 302 -16.66 -3.11 0.08
N TYR A 303 -17.88 -3.56 0.35
CA TYR A 303 -19.06 -2.69 0.44
C TYR A 303 -19.97 -3.13 1.58
N ALA A 304 -20.31 -2.18 2.44
CA ALA A 304 -21.27 -2.35 3.54
C ALA A 304 -22.07 -1.04 3.74
N GLY A 305 -23.00 -0.77 2.83
CA GLY A 305 -23.86 0.43 2.85
C GLY A 305 -23.27 1.68 2.18
N SER A 306 -21.95 1.80 2.07
CA SER A 306 -21.28 2.88 1.33
C SER A 306 -20.07 2.37 0.53
N LEU A 307 -19.73 3.09 -0.55
CA LEU A 307 -18.52 2.82 -1.34
C LEU A 307 -17.31 3.35 -0.56
N GLU A 308 -16.40 2.46 -0.17
CA GLU A 308 -15.15 2.85 0.48
C GLU A 308 -14.23 3.57 -0.51
N ARG A 309 -13.59 4.64 -0.02
CA ARG A 309 -12.66 5.46 -0.79
C ARG A 309 -11.35 5.60 -0.03
N SER A 310 -10.24 5.55 -0.74
CA SER A 310 -8.93 5.94 -0.22
C SER A 310 -8.62 7.37 -0.65
N LEU A 311 -8.11 8.17 0.28
CA LEU A 311 -7.62 9.53 0.00
C LEU A 311 -6.18 9.52 -0.51
N GLU A 312 -5.42 8.45 -0.28
CA GLU A 312 -4.05 8.31 -0.74
C GLU A 312 -3.80 6.87 -1.20
N THR A 313 -3.38 6.69 -2.45
CA THR A 313 -3.12 5.35 -3.03
C THR A 313 -1.85 5.39 -3.87
N PRO A 314 -0.89 4.47 -3.64
CA PRO A 314 0.25 4.31 -4.55
C PRO A 314 -0.20 3.55 -5.81
N VAL A 315 0.05 4.12 -6.99
CA VAL A 315 -0.18 3.46 -8.29
C VAL A 315 1.07 3.58 -9.15
N ALA A 316 1.59 2.46 -9.64
CA ALA A 316 2.83 2.41 -10.44
C ALA A 316 4.03 3.13 -9.78
N GLY A 317 4.12 3.07 -8.44
CA GLY A 317 5.16 3.75 -7.67
C GLY A 317 4.97 5.27 -7.50
N VAL A 318 3.83 5.82 -7.92
CA VAL A 318 3.48 7.24 -7.76
C VAL A 318 2.41 7.39 -6.66
N ARG A 319 2.57 8.37 -5.77
CA ARG A 319 1.63 8.61 -4.66
C ARG A 319 0.50 9.52 -5.16
N LEU A 320 -0.73 9.01 -5.18
CA LEU A 320 -1.89 9.77 -5.62
C LEU A 320 -2.79 10.13 -4.44
N ARG A 321 -3.04 11.42 -4.28
CA ARG A 321 -3.99 12.02 -3.34
C ARG A 321 -5.21 12.56 -4.07
N ALA A 322 -6.00 11.63 -4.59
CA ALA A 322 -7.31 11.88 -5.16
C ALA A 322 -8.30 10.87 -4.57
N PRO A 323 -9.57 11.25 -4.33
CA PRO A 323 -10.59 10.31 -3.91
C PRO A 323 -10.78 9.21 -4.95
N MET A 324 -10.38 8.00 -4.59
CA MET A 324 -10.51 6.82 -5.46
C MET A 324 -11.27 5.76 -4.69
N MET A 325 -12.16 5.03 -5.37
CA MET A 325 -12.73 3.83 -4.77
C MET A 325 -11.59 2.91 -4.35
N GLN A 326 -11.79 2.27 -3.21
CA GLN A 326 -10.76 1.45 -2.63
C GLN A 326 -10.73 0.08 -3.28
N ILE A 327 -10.10 0.04 -4.44
CA ILE A 327 -9.89 -1.16 -5.24
C ILE A 327 -8.52 -1.71 -4.91
N HIS A 328 -8.46 -2.98 -4.54
CA HIS A 328 -7.20 -3.68 -4.39
C HIS A 328 -7.01 -4.62 -5.57
N THR A 329 -5.98 -4.36 -6.36
CA THR A 329 -5.64 -5.15 -7.53
C THR A 329 -4.55 -6.16 -7.19
N VAL A 330 -4.79 -7.41 -7.55
CA VAL A 330 -3.85 -8.52 -7.38
C VAL A 330 -3.31 -8.93 -8.74
N ALA A 331 -2.00 -9.18 -8.82
CA ALA A 331 -1.36 -9.79 -9.98
C ALA A 331 -1.66 -11.31 -10.06
N ALA A 332 -2.95 -11.65 -10.00
CA ALA A 332 -3.49 -13.00 -10.09
C ALA A 332 -4.71 -12.98 -11.02
N GLY A 333 -4.48 -13.03 -12.33
CA GLY A 333 -5.51 -13.26 -13.36
C GLY A 333 -5.31 -14.59 -14.09
N GLY A 334 -6.13 -14.85 -15.13
CA GLY A 334 -6.03 -16.07 -15.93
C GLY A 334 -4.66 -16.29 -16.60
N GLY A 335 -3.94 -15.22 -16.92
CA GLY A 335 -2.63 -15.22 -17.55
C GLY A 335 -1.46 -15.28 -16.56
N SER A 336 -1.69 -15.37 -15.25
CA SER A 336 -0.60 -15.42 -14.27
C SER A 336 0.27 -16.66 -14.47
N LEU A 337 1.59 -16.48 -14.55
CA LEU A 337 2.52 -17.56 -14.88
C LEU A 337 2.58 -18.62 -13.78
N CYS A 338 2.67 -19.89 -14.16
CA CYS A 338 2.83 -21.03 -13.25
C CYS A 338 4.25 -21.61 -13.37
N GLN A 339 5.02 -21.58 -12.28
CA GLN A 339 6.46 -21.92 -12.29
C GLN A 339 6.86 -22.81 -11.10
N PHE A 340 7.88 -23.65 -11.28
CA PHE A 340 8.53 -24.43 -10.23
C PHE A 340 10.01 -24.04 -10.14
N ASP A 341 10.51 -23.76 -8.94
CA ASP A 341 11.88 -23.26 -8.72
C ASP A 341 12.88 -24.35 -8.25
N GLY A 342 12.45 -25.61 -8.27
CA GLY A 342 13.20 -26.75 -7.74
C GLY A 342 12.82 -27.15 -6.31
N ALA A 343 12.09 -26.31 -5.57
CA ALA A 343 11.63 -26.63 -4.21
C ALA A 343 10.13 -26.35 -4.00
N ARG A 344 9.57 -25.28 -4.60
CA ARG A 344 8.18 -24.85 -4.40
C ARG A 344 7.51 -24.39 -5.70
N TYR A 345 6.18 -24.43 -5.72
CA TYR A 345 5.35 -23.88 -6.79
C TYR A 345 5.14 -22.38 -6.61
N ARG A 346 5.07 -21.62 -7.71
CA ARG A 346 4.78 -20.18 -7.72
C ARG A 346 3.75 -19.83 -8.79
N VAL A 347 2.87 -18.87 -8.47
CA VAL A 347 1.91 -18.28 -9.42
C VAL A 347 2.02 -16.76 -9.40
N GLY A 348 2.28 -16.16 -10.57
CA GLY A 348 2.48 -14.71 -10.70
C GLY A 348 3.79 -14.22 -10.04
N PRO A 349 4.01 -12.89 -9.93
CA PRO A 349 3.12 -11.80 -10.36
C PRO A 349 3.16 -11.53 -11.88
N GLU A 350 4.11 -12.15 -12.59
CA GLU A 350 4.19 -12.02 -14.05
C GLU A 350 2.96 -12.61 -14.74
N SER A 351 2.59 -12.04 -15.88
CA SER A 351 1.45 -12.46 -16.68
C SER A 351 1.84 -12.69 -18.13
N ALA A 352 1.26 -13.72 -18.75
CA ALA A 352 1.37 -13.99 -20.17
C ALA A 352 0.59 -12.99 -21.05
N GLY A 353 -0.31 -12.19 -20.44
CA GLY A 353 -1.15 -11.22 -21.15
C GLY A 353 -2.05 -11.87 -22.21
N ALA A 354 -2.29 -11.15 -23.31
CA ALA A 354 -3.00 -11.68 -24.48
C ALA A 354 -2.07 -11.99 -25.68
N ASP A 355 -0.84 -11.48 -25.63
CA ASP A 355 0.20 -11.71 -26.62
C ASP A 355 1.57 -11.82 -25.90
N PRO A 356 2.23 -12.98 -25.90
CA PRO A 356 1.85 -14.22 -26.59
C PRO A 356 0.63 -14.93 -25.94
N GLY A 357 0.23 -14.55 -24.73
CA GLY A 357 -0.86 -15.19 -23.99
C GLY A 357 -0.50 -16.56 -23.41
N PRO A 358 -1.42 -17.22 -22.69
CA PRO A 358 -1.23 -18.59 -22.17
C PRO A 358 -0.85 -19.60 -23.26
N THR A 359 -0.28 -20.74 -22.86
CA THR A 359 0.11 -21.81 -23.81
C THR A 359 -1.06 -22.21 -24.72
N CYS A 360 -2.29 -22.25 -24.19
CA CYS A 360 -3.49 -22.60 -24.94
C CYS A 360 -3.89 -21.61 -26.05
N TYR A 361 -3.30 -20.41 -26.14
CA TYR A 361 -3.65 -19.38 -27.13
C TYR A 361 -2.98 -19.57 -28.50
N ARG A 362 -2.12 -20.59 -28.66
CA ARG A 362 -1.44 -20.94 -29.93
C ARG A 362 -0.46 -19.89 -30.45
N ARG A 363 0.16 -19.09 -29.57
CA ARG A 363 1.18 -18.07 -29.94
C ARG A 363 2.53 -18.26 -29.21
N GLY A 364 2.77 -19.45 -28.63
CA GLY A 364 4.05 -19.82 -28.04
C GLY A 364 4.32 -19.27 -26.64
N GLY A 365 3.27 -18.91 -25.89
CA GLY A 365 3.43 -18.40 -24.53
C GLY A 365 3.51 -19.48 -23.44
N PRO A 366 3.89 -19.07 -22.21
CA PRO A 366 4.15 -19.97 -21.07
C PRO A 366 2.87 -20.51 -20.40
N LEU A 367 3.04 -21.51 -19.51
CA LEU A 367 1.95 -22.03 -18.68
C LEU A 367 1.39 -20.95 -17.75
N ALA A 368 0.07 -20.83 -17.71
CA ALA A 368 -0.66 -19.89 -16.88
C ALA A 368 -1.89 -20.52 -16.19
N VAL A 369 -2.57 -19.74 -15.34
CA VAL A 369 -3.79 -20.17 -14.61
C VAL A 369 -4.90 -20.66 -15.55
N THR A 370 -5.08 -20.03 -16.70
CA THR A 370 -6.04 -20.46 -17.75
C THR A 370 -5.68 -21.85 -18.29
N ASP A 371 -4.39 -22.16 -18.44
CA ASP A 371 -3.94 -23.50 -18.84
C ASP A 371 -4.25 -24.53 -17.76
N CYS A 372 -4.17 -24.17 -16.48
CA CYS A 372 -4.59 -25.04 -15.38
C CYS A 372 -6.08 -25.37 -15.46
N ASN A 373 -6.94 -24.37 -15.66
CA ASN A 373 -8.39 -24.59 -15.81
C ASN A 373 -8.72 -25.44 -17.04
N LEU A 374 -8.00 -25.27 -18.15
CA LEU A 374 -8.14 -26.10 -19.34
C LEU A 374 -7.68 -27.55 -19.09
N MET A 375 -6.52 -27.74 -18.46
CA MET A 375 -5.97 -29.04 -18.10
C MET A 375 -6.93 -29.86 -17.22
N LEU A 376 -7.56 -29.19 -16.25
CA LEU A 376 -8.48 -29.81 -15.29
C LEU A 376 -9.91 -29.96 -15.82
N GLY A 377 -10.17 -29.60 -17.08
CA GLY A 377 -11.50 -29.67 -17.69
C GLY A 377 -12.51 -28.64 -17.18
N LYS A 378 -12.08 -27.66 -16.38
CA LYS A 378 -12.94 -26.55 -15.92
C LYS A 378 -13.28 -25.59 -17.06
N LEU A 379 -12.41 -25.49 -18.07
CA LEU A 379 -12.68 -24.83 -19.35
C LEU A 379 -12.81 -25.85 -20.48
N GLN A 380 -13.81 -25.67 -21.34
CA GLN A 380 -14.14 -26.59 -22.42
C GLN A 380 -13.93 -25.91 -23.79
N PRO A 381 -12.95 -26.35 -24.62
CA PRO A 381 -12.64 -25.70 -25.90
C PRO A 381 -13.83 -25.57 -26.86
N GLY A 382 -14.73 -26.55 -26.88
CA GLY A 382 -15.92 -26.54 -27.74
C GLY A 382 -17.00 -25.52 -27.35
N PHE A 383 -16.92 -24.95 -26.15
CA PHE A 383 -17.84 -23.93 -25.64
C PHE A 383 -17.13 -22.58 -25.42
N PHE A 384 -15.91 -22.45 -25.92
CA PHE A 384 -15.13 -21.21 -25.87
C PHE A 384 -15.07 -20.59 -27.28
N PRO A 385 -15.11 -19.25 -27.44
CA PRO A 385 -15.00 -18.62 -28.74
C PRO A 385 -13.74 -19.03 -29.52
N ALA A 386 -13.92 -19.46 -30.77
CA ALA A 386 -12.82 -19.82 -31.65
C ALA A 386 -12.18 -18.56 -32.26
N VAL A 387 -11.34 -17.89 -31.47
CA VAL A 387 -10.70 -16.60 -31.83
C VAL A 387 -9.17 -16.67 -31.82
N PHE A 388 -8.60 -17.88 -31.74
CA PHE A 388 -7.16 -18.10 -31.61
C PHE A 388 -6.50 -18.58 -32.91
N GLY A 389 -5.18 -18.64 -32.90
CA GLY A 389 -4.35 -19.02 -34.05
C GLY A 389 -4.17 -17.89 -35.07
N PRO A 390 -3.36 -18.10 -36.11
CA PRO A 390 -3.00 -17.06 -37.08
C PRO A 390 -4.19 -16.46 -37.85
N THR A 391 -5.26 -17.23 -38.00
CA THR A 391 -6.49 -16.87 -38.74
C THR A 391 -7.66 -16.46 -37.83
N GLN A 392 -7.46 -16.43 -36.50
CA GLN A 392 -8.46 -16.04 -35.49
C GLN A 392 -9.79 -16.83 -35.56
N ASP A 393 -9.72 -18.12 -35.86
CA ASP A 393 -10.86 -19.02 -36.04
C ASP A 393 -10.70 -20.38 -35.34
N GLN A 394 -9.67 -20.53 -34.49
CA GLN A 394 -9.33 -21.80 -33.83
C GLN A 394 -9.70 -21.79 -32.34
N PRO A 395 -10.04 -22.96 -31.75
CA PRO A 395 -10.28 -23.10 -30.31
C PRO A 395 -8.96 -23.15 -29.52
N LEU A 396 -9.08 -23.11 -28.19
CA LEU A 396 -7.97 -23.32 -27.25
C LEU A 396 -7.23 -24.64 -27.52
N ASP A 397 -5.90 -24.65 -27.31
CA ASP A 397 -5.04 -25.82 -27.54
C ASP A 397 -4.83 -26.67 -26.29
N LEU A 398 -5.66 -27.70 -26.11
CA LEU A 398 -5.54 -28.64 -24.98
C LEU A 398 -4.29 -29.53 -25.09
N ASP A 399 -3.89 -29.92 -26.30
CA ASP A 399 -2.75 -30.84 -26.50
C ASP A 399 -1.44 -30.17 -26.11
N ALA A 400 -1.27 -28.89 -26.46
CA ALA A 400 -0.11 -28.10 -26.07
C ALA A 400 0.00 -27.97 -24.53
N VAL A 401 -1.13 -27.75 -23.85
CA VAL A 401 -1.18 -27.65 -22.39
C VAL A 401 -0.82 -28.97 -21.71
N GLN A 402 -1.39 -30.09 -22.19
CA GLN A 402 -1.07 -31.42 -21.65
C GLN A 402 0.41 -31.77 -21.82
N ALA A 403 1.02 -31.41 -22.96
CA ALA A 403 2.44 -31.63 -23.19
C ALA A 403 3.29 -30.82 -22.20
N ALA A 404 2.96 -29.55 -21.97
CA ALA A 404 3.68 -28.68 -21.06
C ALA A 404 3.61 -29.14 -19.59
N PHE A 405 2.43 -29.55 -19.09
CA PHE A 405 2.31 -30.05 -17.71
C PHE A 405 2.99 -31.40 -17.49
N ARG A 406 3.11 -32.27 -18.51
CA ARG A 406 3.91 -33.50 -18.40
C ARG A 406 5.38 -33.20 -18.15
N VAL A 407 5.94 -32.24 -18.88
CA VAL A 407 7.33 -31.80 -18.70
C VAL A 407 7.56 -31.26 -17.29
N LEU A 408 6.62 -30.45 -16.79
CA LEU A 408 6.71 -29.86 -15.46
C LEU A 408 6.56 -30.91 -14.35
N ALA A 409 5.65 -31.87 -14.49
CA ALA A 409 5.52 -32.98 -13.54
C ALA A 409 6.80 -33.84 -13.47
N ASP A 410 7.43 -34.11 -14.61
CA ASP A 410 8.71 -34.82 -14.66
C ASP A 410 9.86 -34.03 -14.02
N GLU A 411 9.81 -32.70 -14.05
CA GLU A 411 10.76 -31.83 -13.36
C GLU A 411 10.57 -31.88 -11.83
N VAL A 412 9.34 -31.74 -11.35
CA VAL A 412 9.00 -31.88 -9.92
C VAL A 412 9.47 -33.23 -9.40
N ALA A 413 9.19 -34.31 -10.15
CA ALA A 413 9.59 -35.65 -9.76
C ALA A 413 11.10 -35.88 -9.66
N ARG A 414 11.89 -35.16 -10.47
CA ARG A 414 13.35 -35.20 -10.38
C ARG A 414 13.87 -34.42 -9.18
N ALA A 415 13.19 -33.35 -8.78
CA ALA A 415 13.65 -32.46 -7.73
C ALA A 415 13.24 -32.90 -6.31
N THR A 416 11.98 -33.33 -6.11
CA THR A 416 11.44 -33.65 -4.79
C THR A 416 11.43 -35.15 -4.48
N GLY A 417 11.46 -35.99 -5.52
CA GLY A 417 11.26 -37.44 -5.40
C GLY A 417 9.80 -37.88 -5.42
N ASP A 418 8.85 -36.94 -5.30
CA ASP A 418 7.41 -37.19 -5.44
C ASP A 418 7.01 -37.24 -6.91
N ARG A 419 6.10 -38.14 -7.29
CA ARG A 419 5.66 -38.29 -8.69
C ARG A 419 4.22 -37.83 -8.88
N PRO A 420 3.93 -36.51 -8.80
CA PRO A 420 2.58 -36.02 -9.02
C PRO A 420 2.17 -36.22 -10.48
N SER A 421 0.88 -36.44 -10.71
CA SER A 421 0.34 -36.41 -12.08
C SER A 421 0.31 -34.96 -12.61
N PRO A 422 0.31 -34.77 -13.94
CA PRO A 422 0.13 -33.44 -14.55
C PRO A 422 -1.10 -32.68 -14.02
N GLU A 423 -2.19 -33.39 -13.74
CA GLU A 423 -3.42 -32.83 -13.16
C GLU A 423 -3.20 -32.37 -11.71
N GLN A 424 -2.47 -33.14 -10.90
CA GLN A 424 -2.15 -32.75 -9.52
C GLN A 424 -1.24 -31.51 -9.49
N VAL A 425 -0.32 -31.38 -10.44
CA VAL A 425 0.51 -30.17 -10.60
C VAL A 425 -0.36 -28.96 -10.96
N ALA A 426 -1.26 -29.10 -11.94
CA ALA A 426 -2.19 -28.03 -12.33
C ALA A 426 -3.15 -27.63 -11.19
N GLU A 427 -3.69 -28.59 -10.45
CA GLU A 427 -4.54 -28.34 -9.26
C GLU A 427 -3.74 -27.65 -8.14
N GLY A 428 -2.46 -27.99 -7.95
CA GLY A 428 -1.56 -27.34 -7.02
C GLY A 428 -1.35 -25.85 -7.33
N PHE A 429 -1.13 -25.50 -8.59
CA PHE A 429 -1.06 -24.09 -9.02
C PHE A 429 -2.38 -23.35 -8.81
N LEU A 430 -3.52 -23.96 -9.14
CA LEU A 430 -4.82 -23.33 -8.87
C LEU A 430 -5.03 -23.07 -7.38
N ARG A 431 -4.60 -23.98 -6.50
CA ARG A 431 -4.70 -23.77 -5.05
C ARG A 431 -3.91 -22.54 -4.59
N ILE A 432 -2.69 -22.35 -5.12
CA ILE A 432 -1.87 -21.17 -4.83
C ILE A 432 -2.52 -19.90 -5.38
N ALA A 433 -3.04 -19.94 -6.62
CA ALA A 433 -3.75 -18.81 -7.20
C ALA A 433 -4.98 -18.40 -6.38
N VAL A 434 -5.78 -19.38 -5.93
CA VAL A 434 -6.95 -19.17 -5.07
C VAL A 434 -6.55 -18.59 -3.72
N GLU A 435 -5.49 -19.09 -3.08
CA GLU A 435 -5.03 -18.56 -1.79
C GLU A 435 -4.48 -17.14 -1.94
N ASN A 436 -3.76 -16.82 -3.03
CA ASN A 436 -3.31 -15.47 -3.33
C ASN A 436 -4.49 -14.49 -3.48
N MET A 437 -5.54 -14.89 -4.22
CA MET A 437 -6.76 -14.10 -4.36
C MET A 437 -7.54 -13.96 -3.03
N ALA A 438 -7.63 -15.03 -2.24
CA ALA A 438 -8.26 -14.99 -0.92
C ALA A 438 -7.50 -14.10 0.06
N ASN A 439 -6.16 -14.14 0.07
CA ASN A 439 -5.33 -13.29 0.92
C ASN A 439 -5.48 -11.80 0.58
N ALA A 440 -5.62 -11.47 -0.70
CA ALA A 440 -5.95 -10.12 -1.11
C ALA A 440 -7.33 -9.66 -0.62
N ILE A 441 -8.34 -10.54 -0.66
CA ILE A 441 -9.65 -10.24 -0.08
C ILE A 441 -9.55 -10.07 1.45
N LYS A 442 -8.77 -10.91 2.16
CA LYS A 442 -8.52 -10.74 3.61
C LYS A 442 -7.84 -9.40 3.92
N THR A 443 -6.98 -8.91 3.02
CA THR A 443 -6.29 -7.61 3.13
C THR A 443 -7.28 -6.43 3.10
N ILE A 444 -8.31 -6.50 2.27
CA ILE A 444 -9.33 -5.43 2.21
C ILE A 444 -10.48 -5.61 3.21
N SER A 445 -10.53 -6.73 3.95
CA SER A 445 -11.65 -7.05 4.84
C SER A 445 -11.21 -7.30 6.29
N VAL A 446 -10.58 -8.44 6.55
CA VAL A 446 -10.17 -8.89 7.89
C VAL A 446 -9.14 -7.96 8.53
N GLN A 447 -8.16 -7.46 7.75
CA GLN A 447 -7.20 -6.45 8.23
C GLN A 447 -7.87 -5.17 8.74
N ARG A 448 -9.11 -4.91 8.30
CA ARG A 448 -9.90 -3.74 8.68
C ARG A 448 -10.91 -4.02 9.78
N GLY A 449 -10.96 -5.26 10.28
CA GLY A 449 -11.87 -5.69 11.34
C GLY A 449 -13.25 -6.12 10.86
N TYR A 450 -13.44 -6.37 9.56
CA TYR A 450 -14.69 -6.93 9.05
C TYR A 450 -14.68 -8.46 9.17
N ASP A 451 -15.71 -9.03 9.78
CA ASP A 451 -16.03 -10.45 9.67
C ASP A 451 -16.79 -10.66 8.35
N VAL A 452 -16.19 -11.39 7.40
CA VAL A 452 -16.76 -11.62 6.06
C VAL A 452 -17.67 -12.85 5.99
N SER A 453 -17.84 -13.60 7.08
CA SER A 453 -18.64 -14.83 7.08
C SER A 453 -20.12 -14.60 6.74
N ASP A 454 -20.64 -13.40 7.03
CA ASP A 454 -22.01 -12.99 6.70
C ASP A 454 -22.12 -12.19 5.39
N TYR A 455 -21.02 -12.01 4.65
CA TYR A 455 -20.99 -11.28 3.39
C TYR A 455 -21.38 -12.18 2.21
N THR A 456 -21.61 -11.55 1.05
CA THR A 456 -21.80 -12.24 -0.24
C THR A 456 -20.65 -11.91 -1.17
N LEU A 457 -20.02 -12.93 -1.74
CA LEU A 457 -18.97 -12.74 -2.75
C LEU A 457 -19.63 -12.44 -4.09
N VAL A 458 -19.41 -11.26 -4.67
CA VAL A 458 -19.99 -10.88 -5.96
C VAL A 458 -18.93 -11.10 -7.02
N SER A 459 -19.07 -12.20 -7.78
CA SER A 459 -18.09 -12.61 -8.77
C SER A 459 -18.46 -12.12 -10.17
N PHE A 460 -17.50 -11.50 -10.83
CA PHE A 460 -17.60 -11.01 -12.20
C PHE A 460 -16.24 -11.01 -12.90
N GLY A 461 -16.20 -10.47 -14.12
CA GLY A 461 -15.07 -10.67 -15.03
C GLY A 461 -15.13 -12.02 -15.74
N GLY A 462 -14.40 -12.15 -16.85
CA GLY A 462 -14.46 -13.34 -17.71
C GLY A 462 -13.95 -14.63 -17.04
N ALA A 463 -13.08 -14.50 -16.02
CA ALA A 463 -12.48 -15.62 -15.31
C ALA A 463 -13.01 -15.81 -13.88
N GLY A 464 -13.76 -14.85 -13.31
CA GLY A 464 -14.19 -14.90 -11.91
C GLY A 464 -15.02 -16.14 -11.57
N GLY A 465 -16.00 -16.48 -12.41
CA GLY A 465 -16.86 -17.65 -12.21
C GLY A 465 -16.11 -18.99 -12.18
N GLN A 466 -14.88 -19.05 -12.69
CA GLN A 466 -14.05 -20.27 -12.71
C GLN A 466 -13.47 -20.58 -11.33
N HIS A 467 -13.31 -19.57 -10.47
CA HIS A 467 -12.64 -19.68 -9.16
C HIS A 467 -13.52 -19.28 -7.98
N ALA A 468 -14.69 -18.68 -8.25
CA ALA A 468 -15.62 -18.14 -7.27
C ALA A 468 -15.90 -19.05 -6.06
N CYS A 469 -16.28 -20.33 -6.28
CA CYS A 469 -16.55 -21.27 -5.20
C CYS A 469 -15.30 -21.55 -4.36
N ALA A 470 -14.15 -21.76 -5.00
CA ALA A 470 -12.90 -22.06 -4.31
C ALA A 470 -12.40 -20.87 -3.47
N VAL A 471 -12.52 -19.64 -3.99
CA VAL A 471 -12.18 -18.41 -3.27
C VAL A 471 -13.15 -18.18 -2.10
N ALA A 472 -14.45 -18.35 -2.30
CA ALA A 472 -15.43 -18.30 -1.22
C ALA A 472 -15.15 -19.40 -0.16
N ASP A 473 -14.68 -20.57 -0.62
CA ASP A 473 -14.21 -21.64 0.25
C ASP A 473 -13.01 -21.23 1.10
N ALA A 474 -11.96 -20.67 0.51
CA ALA A 474 -10.81 -20.16 1.26
C ALA A 474 -11.17 -19.04 2.25
N LEU A 475 -12.25 -18.28 2.01
CA LEU A 475 -12.68 -17.15 2.83
C LEU A 475 -13.72 -17.47 3.90
N GLY A 476 -14.29 -18.69 3.92
CA GLY A 476 -15.39 -18.97 4.86
C GLY A 476 -16.74 -18.39 4.44
N MET A 477 -16.89 -17.94 3.19
CA MET A 477 -18.12 -17.30 2.72
C MET A 477 -19.11 -18.33 2.16
N PRO A 478 -20.38 -18.35 2.62
CA PRO A 478 -21.34 -19.37 2.21
C PRO A 478 -22.08 -19.06 0.90
N ARG A 479 -21.92 -17.85 0.34
CA ARG A 479 -22.71 -17.35 -0.79
C ARG A 479 -21.85 -16.64 -1.83
N VAL A 480 -22.11 -16.93 -3.10
CA VAL A 480 -21.59 -16.19 -4.25
C VAL A 480 -22.75 -15.71 -5.13
N LEU A 481 -22.68 -14.47 -5.62
CA LEU A 481 -23.65 -13.91 -6.58
C LEU A 481 -22.97 -13.61 -7.92
N LEU A 482 -23.56 -14.05 -9.03
CA LEU A 482 -23.14 -13.71 -10.39
C LEU A 482 -24.30 -13.16 -11.23
N HIS A 483 -24.18 -11.92 -11.67
CA HIS A 483 -25.16 -11.26 -12.54
C HIS A 483 -25.17 -11.89 -13.96
N PRO A 484 -26.28 -11.84 -14.74
CA PRO A 484 -26.31 -12.29 -16.15
C PRO A 484 -25.31 -11.61 -17.09
N LEU A 485 -24.81 -10.45 -16.67
CA LEU A 485 -23.83 -9.67 -17.40
C LEU A 485 -22.47 -9.70 -16.68
N ALA A 486 -22.17 -10.72 -15.88
CA ALA A 486 -20.94 -10.81 -15.07
C ALA A 486 -19.66 -10.58 -15.92
N GLY A 487 -19.58 -11.18 -17.12
CA GLY A 487 -18.42 -11.00 -17.99
C GLY A 487 -18.29 -9.63 -18.68
N VAL A 488 -19.27 -8.73 -18.51
CA VAL A 488 -19.29 -7.33 -19.01
C VAL A 488 -19.82 -6.35 -17.95
N LEU A 489 -19.69 -6.71 -16.66
CA LEU A 489 -20.38 -6.02 -15.57
C LEU A 489 -19.88 -4.59 -15.40
N SER A 490 -18.60 -4.33 -15.70
CA SER A 490 -18.01 -3.00 -15.66
C SER A 490 -18.70 -2.02 -16.61
N ALA A 491 -18.91 -2.44 -17.86
CA ALA A 491 -19.68 -1.66 -18.83
C ALA A 491 -21.14 -1.45 -18.37
N TYR A 492 -21.78 -2.48 -17.79
CA TYR A 492 -23.14 -2.34 -17.25
C TYR A 492 -23.20 -1.36 -16.07
N GLY A 493 -22.21 -1.43 -15.17
CA GLY A 493 -22.11 -0.53 -14.01
C GLY A 493 -21.89 0.92 -14.40
N MET A 494 -21.20 1.22 -15.50
CA MET A 494 -21.13 2.56 -16.07
C MET A 494 -22.50 3.07 -16.51
N GLY A 495 -23.36 2.18 -17.02
CA GLY A 495 -24.75 2.48 -17.32
C GLY A 495 -25.56 2.92 -16.09
N LEU A 496 -25.34 2.22 -14.98
CA LEU A 496 -26.02 2.44 -13.69
C LEU A 496 -25.45 3.60 -12.88
N ALA A 497 -24.21 4.02 -13.18
CA ALA A 497 -23.52 5.06 -12.43
C ALA A 497 -24.23 6.42 -12.50
N GLU A 498 -24.16 7.13 -11.37
CA GLU A 498 -24.68 8.48 -11.19
C GLU A 498 -23.61 9.51 -11.56
N VAL A 499 -24.03 10.70 -11.95
CA VAL A 499 -23.12 11.85 -12.10
C VAL A 499 -22.77 12.35 -10.71
N ARG A 500 -21.49 12.51 -10.40
CA ARG A 500 -21.03 12.94 -9.08
C ARG A 500 -19.98 14.04 -9.20
N ALA A 501 -20.07 15.04 -8.33
CA ALA A 501 -19.00 16.00 -8.09
C ALA A 501 -18.61 15.92 -6.62
N LEU A 502 -17.33 15.72 -6.36
CA LEU A 502 -16.76 15.72 -5.02
C LEU A 502 -15.88 16.96 -4.87
N ARG A 503 -16.03 17.64 -3.74
CA ARG A 503 -15.20 18.77 -3.33
C ARG A 503 -14.74 18.60 -1.91
N GLU A 504 -13.51 19.00 -1.65
CA GLU A 504 -12.90 18.94 -0.33
C GLU A 504 -12.03 20.17 -0.10
N CYS A 505 -11.88 20.60 1.15
CA CYS A 505 -10.91 21.61 1.53
C CYS A 505 -10.42 21.42 2.97
N SER A 506 -9.14 21.71 3.21
CA SER A 506 -8.53 21.69 4.53
C SER A 506 -9.00 22.88 5.39
N LEU A 507 -9.39 22.61 6.64
CA LEU A 507 -9.67 23.61 7.68
C LEU A 507 -8.55 23.66 8.73
N GLU A 508 -8.16 22.49 9.25
CA GLU A 508 -7.11 22.32 10.26
C GLU A 508 -7.28 23.21 11.50
N GLN A 509 -8.48 23.19 12.11
CA GLN A 509 -8.83 24.01 13.28
C GLN A 509 -9.47 23.19 14.40
N PRO A 510 -9.35 23.60 15.68
CA PRO A 510 -10.16 23.03 16.76
C PRO A 510 -11.65 23.09 16.41
N LEU A 511 -12.36 21.98 16.63
CA LEU A 511 -13.77 21.84 16.25
C LEU A 511 -14.63 22.94 16.87
N ASP A 512 -14.44 23.22 18.15
CA ASP A 512 -15.20 24.25 18.87
C ASP A 512 -14.95 25.65 18.27
N GLU A 513 -13.70 25.99 17.94
CA GLU A 513 -13.34 27.28 17.32
C GLU A 513 -13.91 27.41 15.90
N ALA A 514 -13.85 26.36 15.09
CA ALA A 514 -14.41 26.33 13.74
C ALA A 514 -15.94 26.48 13.73
N LEU A 515 -16.60 25.96 14.78
CA LEU A 515 -18.04 26.12 15.01
C LEU A 515 -18.39 27.53 15.48
N ASP A 516 -17.69 28.04 16.50
CA ASP A 516 -17.96 29.34 17.12
C ASP A 516 -17.72 30.51 16.15
N SER A 517 -16.69 30.41 15.30
CA SER A 517 -16.38 31.40 14.26
C SER A 517 -17.33 31.37 13.06
N GLY A 518 -18.07 30.26 12.87
CA GLY A 518 -18.88 30.01 11.68
C GLY A 518 -18.08 29.62 10.44
N GLU A 519 -16.75 29.52 10.52
CA GLU A 519 -15.87 29.17 9.39
C GLU A 519 -16.20 27.79 8.80
N LEU A 520 -16.55 26.82 9.65
CA LEU A 520 -16.95 25.48 9.22
C LEU A 520 -18.13 25.51 8.23
N ALA A 521 -19.16 26.31 8.53
CA ALA A 521 -20.35 26.39 7.70
C ALA A 521 -20.10 27.16 6.41
N VAL A 522 -19.32 28.25 6.48
CA VAL A 522 -18.90 29.00 5.30
C VAL A 522 -18.13 28.10 4.34
N ALA A 523 -17.20 27.28 4.86
CA ALA A 523 -16.44 26.35 4.05
C ALA A 523 -17.34 25.28 3.39
N LEU A 524 -18.23 24.64 4.16
CA LEU A 524 -19.18 23.63 3.65
C LEU A 524 -20.12 24.21 2.58
N ASP A 525 -20.69 25.38 2.79
CA ASP A 525 -21.63 25.99 1.85
C ASP A 525 -20.94 26.46 0.57
N ALA A 526 -19.70 26.95 0.67
CA ALA A 526 -18.91 27.33 -0.50
C ALA A 526 -18.64 26.13 -1.43
N ILE A 527 -18.12 25.02 -0.88
CA ILE A 527 -17.83 23.83 -1.69
C ILE A 527 -19.11 23.11 -2.14
N ALA A 528 -20.21 23.19 -1.38
CA ALA A 528 -21.52 22.68 -1.80
C ALA A 528 -22.08 23.44 -3.00
N ALA A 529 -21.99 24.77 -3.00
CA ALA A 529 -22.43 25.60 -4.12
C ALA A 529 -21.61 25.30 -5.39
N GLU A 530 -20.30 25.09 -5.25
CA GLU A 530 -19.43 24.72 -6.36
C GLU A 530 -19.83 23.35 -6.96
N ALA A 531 -19.99 22.33 -6.10
CA ALA A 531 -20.37 20.99 -6.54
C ALA A 531 -21.76 20.97 -7.20
N GLU A 532 -22.73 21.72 -6.67
CA GLU A 532 -24.05 21.85 -7.27
C GLU A 532 -24.01 22.55 -8.64
N GLN A 533 -23.20 23.62 -8.76
CA GLN A 533 -23.03 24.34 -10.01
C GLN A 533 -22.43 23.45 -11.10
N GLU A 534 -21.47 22.57 -10.76
CA GLU A 534 -20.91 21.59 -11.70
C GLU A 534 -21.99 20.64 -12.24
N LEU A 535 -22.82 20.05 -11.38
CA LEU A 535 -23.88 19.14 -11.82
C LEU A 535 -24.93 19.84 -12.68
N ARG A 536 -25.27 21.09 -12.36
CA ARG A 536 -26.18 21.91 -13.18
C ARG A 536 -25.60 22.18 -14.57
N ALA A 537 -24.29 22.46 -14.65
CA ALA A 537 -23.60 22.64 -15.94
C ALA A 537 -23.62 21.36 -16.79
N GLN A 538 -23.69 20.19 -16.16
CA GLN A 538 -23.88 18.89 -16.82
C GLN A 538 -25.35 18.53 -17.10
N SER A 539 -26.25 19.52 -17.08
CA SER A 539 -27.69 19.37 -17.37
C SER A 539 -28.44 18.44 -16.40
N ILE A 540 -28.00 18.36 -15.13
CA ILE A 540 -28.77 17.71 -14.06
C ILE A 540 -29.72 18.73 -13.42
N PRO A 541 -31.05 18.48 -13.41
CA PRO A 541 -32.01 19.37 -12.77
C PRO A 541 -31.78 19.49 -11.26
N PRO A 542 -31.94 20.68 -10.64
CA PRO A 542 -31.71 20.89 -9.21
C PRO A 542 -32.49 19.92 -8.30
N GLU A 543 -33.71 19.56 -8.66
CA GLU A 543 -34.56 18.61 -7.93
C GLU A 543 -34.03 17.16 -7.93
N ARG A 544 -33.05 16.87 -8.77
CA ARG A 544 -32.36 15.57 -8.86
C ARG A 544 -30.96 15.60 -8.27
N ILE A 545 -30.52 16.73 -7.71
CA ILE A 545 -29.22 16.87 -7.06
C ILE A 545 -29.42 16.62 -5.56
N GLU A 546 -28.71 15.62 -5.03
CA GLU A 546 -28.58 15.37 -3.60
C GLU A 546 -27.19 15.84 -3.14
N LEU A 547 -27.14 16.67 -2.10
CA LEU A 547 -25.89 17.07 -1.46
C LEU A 547 -25.67 16.21 -0.21
N ARG A 548 -24.43 15.75 -0.02
CA ARG A 548 -23.99 15.04 1.17
C ARG A 548 -22.78 15.76 1.76
N ARG A 549 -22.94 16.34 2.94
CA ARG A 549 -21.88 17.05 3.67
C ARG A 549 -21.19 16.10 4.64
N ARG A 550 -19.85 16.17 4.69
CA ARG A 550 -19.03 15.34 5.56
C ARG A 550 -17.95 16.18 6.23
N LEU A 551 -17.61 15.79 7.45
CA LEU A 551 -16.57 16.43 8.26
C LEU A 551 -15.54 15.38 8.66
N HIS A 552 -14.27 15.66 8.42
CA HIS A 552 -13.18 14.80 8.85
C HIS A 552 -12.60 15.29 10.17
N LEU A 553 -12.73 14.48 11.21
CA LEU A 553 -12.33 14.81 12.58
C LEU A 553 -11.18 13.95 13.05
N ARG A 554 -10.25 14.55 13.78
CA ARG A 554 -9.13 13.86 14.44
C ARG A 554 -8.93 14.39 15.85
N TYR A 555 -8.39 13.57 16.74
CA TYR A 555 -7.87 14.08 18.02
C TYR A 555 -6.66 14.98 17.77
N GLN A 556 -6.55 16.08 18.51
CA GLN A 556 -5.41 16.98 18.47
C GLN A 556 -4.10 16.20 18.70
N GLY A 557 -3.13 16.39 17.81
CA GLY A 557 -1.85 15.69 17.83
C GLY A 557 -1.82 14.35 17.07
N SER A 558 -2.98 13.79 16.69
CA SER A 558 -3.11 12.63 15.81
C SER A 558 -3.42 13.06 14.38
N ASP A 559 -2.80 12.42 13.37
CA ASP A 559 -3.04 12.74 11.94
C ASP A 559 -4.04 11.79 11.26
N THR A 560 -4.71 10.90 12.00
CA THR A 560 -5.84 10.13 11.43
C THR A 560 -7.14 10.88 11.65
N ALA A 561 -7.70 11.37 10.55
CA ALA A 561 -9.06 11.86 10.54
C ALA A 561 -10.05 10.74 10.19
N LEU A 562 -11.15 10.68 10.92
CA LEU A 562 -12.31 9.86 10.58
C LEU A 562 -13.37 10.75 9.96
N GLU A 563 -13.97 10.24 8.88
CA GLU A 563 -15.12 10.87 8.24
C GLU A 563 -16.36 10.70 9.12
N VAL A 564 -17.07 11.80 9.37
CA VAL A 564 -18.35 11.85 10.05
C VAL A 564 -19.35 12.51 9.11
N ASP A 565 -20.46 11.84 8.85
CA ASP A 565 -21.55 12.37 8.05
C ASP A 565 -22.30 13.45 8.84
N VAL A 566 -22.35 14.65 8.29
CA VAL A 566 -23.00 15.82 8.89
C VAL A 566 -24.52 15.78 8.69
N ASP A 567 -24.97 15.14 7.61
CA ASP A 567 -26.37 15.13 7.20
C ASP A 567 -27.10 13.83 7.61
N SER A 568 -26.38 12.80 8.10
CA SER A 568 -27.01 11.50 8.42
C SER A 568 -27.78 11.51 9.75
N SER A 569 -29.08 11.22 9.65
CA SER A 569 -29.87 10.65 10.74
C SER A 569 -29.47 9.19 10.94
N SER A 570 -28.86 8.83 12.08
CA SER A 570 -28.49 7.44 12.36
C SER A 570 -29.66 6.47 12.14
N ASN A 571 -29.40 5.39 11.40
CA ASN A 571 -30.39 4.47 10.87
C ASN A 571 -30.87 3.40 11.88
N ASN A 572 -30.99 3.76 13.17
CA ASN A 572 -31.40 2.83 14.23
C ASN A 572 -32.81 3.14 14.76
N GLY A 573 -33.82 2.61 14.06
CA GLY A 573 -35.06 2.10 14.68
C GLY A 573 -36.04 3.04 15.40
N SER A 574 -35.80 4.35 15.55
CA SER A 574 -36.75 5.26 16.20
C SER A 574 -37.71 5.96 15.21
N SER A 575 -38.87 6.35 15.73
CA SER A 575 -40.07 6.74 14.99
C SER A 575 -39.91 8.04 14.19
N ASN A 576 -40.72 8.18 13.13
CA ASN A 576 -40.69 9.29 12.16
C ASN A 576 -40.79 10.71 12.76
N SER A 577 -41.14 10.91 14.04
CA SER A 577 -41.23 12.24 14.66
C SER A 577 -39.91 12.74 15.28
N GLU A 578 -38.92 11.86 15.49
CA GLU A 578 -37.55 12.26 15.90
C GLU A 578 -36.63 12.49 14.67
N ARG A 579 -36.99 11.93 13.51
CA ARG A 579 -36.24 12.03 12.24
C ARG A 579 -36.19 13.43 11.62
N GLU A 580 -37.14 14.30 11.94
CA GLU A 580 -37.20 15.69 11.40
C GLU A 580 -36.50 16.73 12.31
N ARG A 581 -35.89 16.32 13.44
CA ARG A 581 -35.19 17.22 14.36
C ARG A 581 -33.68 17.33 14.12
N ILE A 582 -33.18 16.87 12.99
CA ILE A 582 -31.74 16.87 12.71
C ILE A 582 -31.33 18.20 12.09
N LEU A 583 -30.92 19.08 13.00
CA LEU A 583 -29.94 20.17 12.88
C LEU A 583 -29.81 20.78 11.47
N LYS A 584 -30.67 21.76 11.16
CA LYS A 584 -30.19 22.89 10.35
C LYS A 584 -29.10 23.58 11.17
N PHE A 585 -27.88 23.65 10.66
CA PHE A 585 -26.80 24.42 11.28
C PHE A 585 -27.29 25.86 11.54
N THR A 586 -27.56 26.20 12.81
CA THR A 586 -27.83 27.56 13.26
C THR A 586 -26.89 27.87 14.42
N ALA A 587 -26.35 29.10 14.44
CA ALA A 587 -25.44 29.58 15.49
C ALA A 587 -26.01 29.46 16.93
N GLU A 588 -27.33 29.31 17.07
CA GLU A 588 -28.01 29.15 18.36
C GLU A 588 -27.84 27.73 18.98
N SER A 589 -27.29 26.75 18.24
CA SER A 589 -27.17 25.33 18.67
C SER A 589 -25.76 24.71 18.55
N ALA A 590 -24.71 25.52 18.37
CA ALA A 590 -23.34 25.06 18.11
C ALA A 590 -22.81 24.04 19.13
N ALA A 591 -23.10 24.23 20.42
CA ALA A 591 -22.68 23.31 21.48
C ALA A 591 -23.39 21.93 21.42
N GLU A 592 -24.68 21.90 21.09
CA GLU A 592 -25.43 20.65 20.93
C GLU A 592 -24.94 19.88 19.68
N TYR A 593 -24.65 20.62 18.61
CA TYR A 593 -24.07 20.07 17.39
C TYR A 593 -22.67 19.48 17.64
N ALA A 594 -21.80 20.22 18.34
CA ALA A 594 -20.46 19.74 18.72
C ALA A 594 -20.53 18.44 19.53
N ALA A 595 -21.46 18.37 20.50
CA ALA A 595 -21.64 17.18 21.33
C ALA A 595 -22.09 15.95 20.52
N GLU A 596 -23.04 16.12 19.60
CA GLU A 596 -23.53 15.01 18.77
C GLU A 596 -22.46 14.52 17.77
N ILE A 597 -21.80 15.45 17.08
CA ILE A 597 -20.72 15.12 16.15
C ILE A 597 -19.55 14.43 16.88
N THR A 598 -19.19 14.91 18.08
CA THR A 598 -18.20 14.25 18.94
C THR A 598 -18.63 12.83 19.29
N ARG A 599 -19.89 12.61 19.66
CA ARG A 599 -20.43 11.28 19.98
C ARG A 599 -20.35 10.32 18.78
N VAL A 600 -20.67 10.79 17.57
CA VAL A 600 -20.57 9.99 16.35
C VAL A 600 -19.11 9.66 16.03
N PHE A 601 -18.22 10.66 16.13
CA PHE A 601 -16.78 10.46 15.98
C PHE A 601 -16.24 9.42 16.97
N GLU A 602 -16.53 9.55 18.27
CA GLU A 602 -16.05 8.62 19.30
C GLU A 602 -16.59 7.21 19.09
N ALA A 603 -17.84 7.05 18.65
CA ALA A 603 -18.39 5.73 18.32
C ALA A 603 -17.61 5.08 17.15
N ALA A 604 -17.35 5.84 16.08
CA ALA A 604 -16.54 5.39 14.95
C ALA A 604 -15.08 5.10 15.35
N TYR A 605 -14.50 5.96 16.19
CA TYR A 605 -13.14 5.82 16.70
C TYR A 605 -12.99 4.57 17.57
N ARG A 606 -13.93 4.32 18.49
CA ARG A 606 -13.92 3.11 19.33
C ARG A 606 -14.10 1.85 18.49
N ALA A 607 -15.01 1.86 17.51
CA ALA A 607 -15.21 0.71 16.62
C ALA A 607 -13.93 0.40 15.82
N ARG A 608 -13.20 1.43 15.37
CA ARG A 608 -11.99 1.27 14.57
C ARG A 608 -10.75 0.90 15.39
N PHE A 609 -10.56 1.57 16.53
CA PHE A 609 -9.30 1.53 17.29
C PHE A 609 -9.40 0.76 18.61
N GLY A 610 -10.61 0.60 19.17
CA GLY A 610 -10.87 -0.14 20.41
C GLY A 610 -10.74 0.66 21.71
N PHE A 611 -10.33 1.93 21.64
CA PHE A 611 -10.20 2.84 22.80
C PHE A 611 -10.60 4.27 22.40
N LEU A 612 -10.65 5.20 23.38
CA LEU A 612 -10.88 6.64 23.17
C LEU A 612 -9.75 7.45 23.82
N MET A 613 -9.63 8.73 23.43
CA MET A 613 -8.68 9.68 24.03
C MET A 613 -9.42 10.74 24.86
N PRO A 614 -9.80 10.43 26.11
CA PRO A 614 -10.55 11.37 26.92
C PRO A 614 -9.74 12.66 27.15
N ASN A 615 -10.43 13.81 27.15
CA ASN A 615 -9.86 15.15 27.35
C ASN A 615 -8.91 15.65 26.24
N THR A 616 -8.84 14.95 25.09
CA THR A 616 -8.09 15.46 23.93
C THR A 616 -9.05 16.21 22.99
N PRO A 617 -8.80 17.48 22.65
CA PRO A 617 -9.67 18.23 21.74
C PRO A 617 -9.76 17.60 20.35
N LEU A 618 -10.89 17.83 19.66
CA LEU A 618 -11.05 17.44 18.26
C LEU A 618 -10.62 18.57 17.32
N ILE A 619 -9.99 18.19 16.21
CA ILE A 619 -9.62 19.06 15.10
C ILE A 619 -10.52 18.73 13.91
N ALA A 620 -11.20 19.74 13.37
CA ALA A 620 -11.81 19.74 12.05
C ALA A 620 -10.68 19.82 11.01
N ALA A 621 -10.24 18.67 10.50
CA ALA A 621 -9.11 18.58 9.59
C ALA A 621 -9.48 19.10 8.19
N ASN A 622 -10.60 18.59 7.65
CA ASN A 622 -11.13 19.02 6.36
C ASN A 622 -12.65 18.81 6.30
N VAL A 623 -13.28 19.48 5.34
CA VAL A 623 -14.68 19.29 4.98
C VAL A 623 -14.77 18.75 3.58
N ALA A 624 -15.79 17.93 3.33
CA ALA A 624 -16.07 17.37 2.02
C ALA A 624 -17.56 17.47 1.69
N VAL A 625 -17.87 17.77 0.43
CA VAL A 625 -19.23 17.74 -0.09
C VAL A 625 -19.27 16.90 -1.36
N GLU A 626 -20.20 15.95 -1.38
CA GLU A 626 -20.52 15.14 -2.54
C GLU A 626 -21.89 15.56 -3.08
N ALA A 627 -21.92 16.06 -4.31
CA ALA A 627 -23.15 16.30 -5.05
C ALA A 627 -23.44 15.10 -5.97
N VAL A 628 -24.63 14.52 -5.86
CA VAL A 628 -25.05 13.32 -6.57
C VAL A 628 -26.26 13.62 -7.45
N GLY A 629 -26.11 13.46 -8.76
CA GLY A 629 -27.19 13.57 -9.72
C GLY A 629 -27.90 12.24 -9.87
N LYS A 630 -29.08 12.10 -9.26
CA LYS A 630 -29.86 10.85 -9.26
C LYS A 630 -30.17 10.41 -10.69
N ALA A 631 -29.77 9.19 -11.04
CA ALA A 631 -30.09 8.58 -12.32
C ALA A 631 -31.60 8.24 -12.39
N GLU A 632 -32.16 8.19 -13.61
CA GLU A 632 -33.47 7.59 -13.82
C GLU A 632 -33.32 6.08 -13.63
N GLY A 633 -33.70 5.58 -12.45
CA GLY A 633 -33.47 4.19 -12.08
C GLY A 633 -34.06 3.22 -13.11
N SER A 634 -33.20 2.47 -13.80
CA SER A 634 -33.61 1.31 -14.58
C SER A 634 -33.69 0.11 -13.64
N ARG A 635 -34.90 -0.24 -13.22
CA ARG A 635 -35.14 -1.45 -12.43
C ARG A 635 -35.16 -2.63 -13.40
N ALA A 636 -34.27 -3.61 -13.22
CA ALA A 636 -34.28 -4.81 -14.04
C ALA A 636 -35.65 -5.50 -13.92
N ALA A 637 -36.28 -5.78 -15.07
CA ALA A 637 -37.54 -6.50 -15.10
C ALA A 637 -37.31 -7.96 -14.67
N PRO A 638 -38.18 -8.55 -13.83
CA PRO A 638 -38.07 -9.96 -13.45
C PRO A 638 -38.09 -10.88 -14.68
N LYS A 639 -37.27 -11.94 -14.67
CA LYS A 639 -37.31 -13.00 -15.67
C LYS A 639 -38.62 -13.79 -15.48
N ALA A 640 -39.55 -13.66 -16.42
CA ALA A 640 -40.93 -14.12 -16.24
C ALA A 640 -41.15 -15.65 -16.33
N SER A 641 -40.18 -16.46 -16.77
CA SER A 641 -40.39 -17.90 -17.00
C SER A 641 -39.84 -18.79 -15.88
N LYS A 642 -40.74 -19.44 -15.15
CA LYS A 642 -40.46 -20.63 -14.32
C LYS A 642 -40.63 -21.87 -15.20
N GLY A 643 -39.73 -22.84 -15.06
CA GLY A 643 -39.72 -24.08 -15.84
C GLY A 643 -38.85 -25.16 -15.19
N PRO A 644 -38.95 -26.42 -15.63
CA PRO A 644 -38.06 -27.48 -15.14
C PRO A 644 -36.60 -27.19 -15.52
N VAL A 645 -35.65 -27.80 -14.80
CA VAL A 645 -34.23 -27.76 -15.19
C VAL A 645 -34.09 -28.48 -16.54
N PRO A 646 -33.50 -27.85 -17.58
CA PRO A 646 -33.30 -28.49 -18.87
C PRO A 646 -32.28 -29.64 -18.76
N PRO A 647 -32.25 -30.60 -19.70
CA PRO A 647 -31.16 -31.56 -19.77
C PRO A 647 -29.82 -30.85 -20.03
N PRO A 648 -28.68 -31.40 -19.57
CA PRO A 648 -27.37 -30.80 -19.81
C PRO A 648 -27.04 -30.81 -21.31
N SER A 649 -26.41 -29.74 -21.80
CA SER A 649 -25.92 -29.63 -23.19
C SER A 649 -24.81 -30.65 -23.46
N ALA A 650 -24.00 -30.98 -22.45
CA ALA A 650 -22.97 -32.01 -22.52
C ALA A 650 -22.68 -32.61 -21.13
N THR A 651 -22.01 -33.76 -21.10
CA THR A 651 -21.35 -34.27 -19.88
C THR A 651 -19.87 -34.37 -20.18
N VAL A 652 -19.07 -33.64 -19.41
CA VAL A 652 -17.62 -33.52 -19.58
C VAL A 652 -16.90 -34.10 -18.36
N SER A 653 -15.58 -34.24 -18.43
CA SER A 653 -14.78 -34.69 -17.28
C SER A 653 -14.07 -33.50 -16.65
N VAL A 654 -14.18 -33.35 -15.32
CA VAL A 654 -13.52 -32.30 -14.54
C VAL A 654 -12.69 -32.94 -13.43
N PHE A 655 -11.44 -32.52 -13.29
CA PHE A 655 -10.58 -32.93 -12.18
C PHE A 655 -10.75 -31.95 -11.01
N SER A 656 -11.13 -32.47 -9.84
CA SER A 656 -11.28 -31.68 -8.61
C SER A 656 -11.16 -32.58 -7.38
N GLY A 657 -10.42 -32.14 -6.37
CA GLY A 657 -10.20 -32.91 -5.14
C GLY A 657 -9.32 -34.14 -5.35
N GLY A 658 -8.44 -34.11 -6.35
CA GLY A 658 -7.54 -35.22 -6.68
C GLY A 658 -8.14 -36.34 -7.55
N ASP A 659 -9.40 -36.22 -7.99
CA ASP A 659 -10.09 -37.23 -8.81
C ASP A 659 -10.86 -36.60 -9.99
N TRP A 660 -11.12 -37.41 -11.02
CA TRP A 660 -11.96 -37.04 -12.17
C TRP A 660 -13.44 -37.30 -11.91
N HIS A 661 -14.27 -36.30 -12.19
CA HIS A 661 -15.73 -36.35 -12.02
C HIS A 661 -16.44 -36.22 -13.38
N PRO A 662 -17.50 -37.01 -13.65
CA PRO A 662 -18.43 -36.72 -14.73
C PRO A 662 -19.27 -35.50 -14.35
N THR A 663 -19.20 -34.44 -15.15
CA THR A 663 -19.75 -33.13 -14.81
C THR A 663 -20.74 -32.67 -15.89
N PRO A 664 -22.02 -32.45 -15.54
CA PRO A 664 -22.99 -31.89 -16.48
C PRO A 664 -22.66 -30.43 -16.80
N LEU A 665 -22.77 -30.07 -18.08
CA LEU A 665 -22.58 -28.73 -18.60
C LEU A 665 -23.92 -28.17 -19.07
N PHE A 666 -24.26 -26.96 -18.61
CA PHE A 666 -25.49 -26.26 -18.96
C PHE A 666 -25.19 -24.91 -19.62
N GLU A 667 -25.97 -24.55 -20.63
CA GLU A 667 -26.00 -23.18 -21.14
C GLU A 667 -26.91 -22.30 -20.28
N ARG A 668 -26.39 -21.18 -19.77
CA ARG A 668 -27.12 -20.27 -18.88
C ARG A 668 -28.43 -19.76 -19.47
N THR A 669 -28.48 -19.55 -20.78
CA THR A 669 -29.66 -19.06 -21.51
C THR A 669 -30.83 -20.04 -21.48
N ALA A 670 -30.57 -21.35 -21.37
CA ALA A 670 -31.58 -22.40 -21.26
C ALA A 670 -32.18 -22.50 -19.85
N LEU A 671 -31.55 -21.90 -18.82
CA LEU A 671 -32.01 -22.00 -17.44
C LEU A 671 -33.14 -21.01 -17.11
N HIS A 672 -34.10 -21.49 -16.34
CA HIS A 672 -35.30 -20.74 -15.90
C HIS A 672 -35.17 -20.24 -14.45
N SER A 673 -35.97 -19.23 -14.08
CA SER A 673 -36.02 -18.79 -12.68
C SER A 673 -36.42 -19.95 -11.75
N GLY A 674 -35.73 -20.07 -10.62
CA GLY A 674 -35.90 -21.11 -9.61
C GLY A 674 -35.19 -22.44 -9.94
N ASN A 675 -34.50 -22.55 -11.07
CA ASN A 675 -33.69 -23.74 -11.37
C ASN A 675 -32.54 -23.86 -10.36
N ARG A 676 -32.34 -25.09 -9.85
CA ARG A 676 -31.28 -25.44 -8.91
C ARG A 676 -30.39 -26.51 -9.51
N ILE A 677 -29.08 -26.28 -9.52
CA ILE A 677 -28.07 -27.18 -10.10
C ILE A 677 -27.05 -27.50 -9.02
N ALA A 678 -26.95 -28.78 -8.63
CA ALA A 678 -25.95 -29.22 -7.68
C ALA A 678 -24.57 -29.38 -8.36
N GLY A 679 -23.50 -29.03 -7.65
CA GLY A 679 -22.13 -29.28 -8.06
C GLY A 679 -21.73 -30.77 -7.87
N PRO A 680 -20.72 -31.27 -8.60
CA PRO A 680 -19.95 -30.57 -9.62
C PRO A 680 -20.77 -30.29 -10.89
N ALA A 681 -20.76 -29.05 -11.38
CA ALA A 681 -21.43 -28.65 -12.62
C ALA A 681 -20.70 -27.49 -13.30
N ILE A 682 -20.83 -27.37 -14.63
CA ILE A 682 -20.34 -26.22 -15.40
C ILE A 682 -21.53 -25.47 -15.99
N ILE A 683 -21.58 -24.16 -15.80
CA ILE A 683 -22.57 -23.28 -16.44
C ILE A 683 -21.81 -22.34 -17.37
N VAL A 684 -22.03 -22.49 -18.68
CA VAL A 684 -21.42 -21.65 -19.71
C VAL A 684 -22.36 -20.54 -20.13
N GLU A 685 -21.79 -19.37 -20.40
CA GLU A 685 -22.49 -18.22 -20.96
C GLU A 685 -21.60 -17.52 -21.99
N GLN A 686 -22.17 -16.61 -22.78
CA GLN A 686 -21.45 -15.97 -23.88
C GLN A 686 -20.18 -15.22 -23.43
N THR A 687 -20.16 -14.74 -22.18
CA THR A 687 -19.11 -13.86 -21.65
C THR A 687 -18.29 -14.49 -20.52
N GLY A 688 -18.51 -15.77 -20.18
CA GLY A 688 -17.79 -16.42 -19.09
C GLY A 688 -18.16 -17.89 -18.87
N THR A 689 -17.48 -18.52 -17.91
CA THR A 689 -17.75 -19.90 -17.46
C THR A 689 -17.79 -19.93 -15.94
N THR A 690 -18.85 -20.49 -15.38
CA THR A 690 -19.01 -20.68 -13.93
C THR A 690 -18.84 -22.14 -13.57
N VAL A 691 -17.93 -22.42 -12.63
CA VAL A 691 -17.71 -23.76 -12.08
C VAL A 691 -18.43 -23.83 -10.73
N VAL A 692 -19.40 -24.73 -10.62
CA VAL A 692 -20.08 -25.04 -9.36
C VAL A 692 -19.33 -26.23 -8.75
N GLU A 693 -18.50 -25.99 -7.75
CA GLU A 693 -17.69 -27.04 -7.10
C GLU A 693 -18.56 -28.06 -6.33
N PRO A 694 -18.05 -29.27 -6.06
CA PRO A 694 -18.74 -30.24 -5.20
C PRO A 694 -19.20 -29.62 -3.87
N GLY A 695 -20.43 -29.96 -3.45
CA GLY A 695 -21.05 -29.43 -2.23
C GLY A 695 -21.62 -28.00 -2.35
N TRP A 696 -21.47 -27.35 -3.50
CA TRP A 696 -22.18 -26.12 -3.84
C TRP A 696 -23.45 -26.40 -4.67
N GLN A 697 -24.39 -25.47 -4.64
CA GLN A 697 -25.58 -25.47 -5.48
C GLN A 697 -25.77 -24.09 -6.10
N ALA A 698 -26.01 -24.04 -7.41
CA ALA A 698 -26.40 -22.82 -8.12
C ALA A 698 -27.93 -22.71 -8.17
N GLU A 699 -28.47 -21.54 -7.83
CA GLU A 699 -29.87 -21.16 -8.02
C GLU A 699 -29.98 -19.99 -9.00
N VAL A 700 -30.88 -20.10 -9.99
CA VAL A 700 -31.24 -18.97 -10.84
C VAL A 700 -32.33 -18.15 -10.15
N THR A 701 -32.05 -16.91 -9.79
CA THR A 701 -33.03 -16.04 -9.12
C THR A 701 -34.08 -15.48 -10.08
N ASP A 702 -35.13 -14.83 -9.56
CA ASP A 702 -36.14 -14.13 -10.37
C ASP A 702 -35.58 -12.97 -11.20
N LEU A 703 -34.38 -12.47 -10.87
CA LEU A 703 -33.65 -11.47 -11.67
C LEU A 703 -32.72 -12.13 -12.70
N GLY A 704 -32.62 -13.47 -12.72
CA GLY A 704 -31.72 -14.23 -13.58
C GLY A 704 -30.28 -14.35 -13.06
N ASN A 705 -30.00 -13.84 -11.85
CA ASN A 705 -28.70 -14.01 -11.21
C ASN A 705 -28.45 -15.49 -10.90
N LEU A 706 -27.18 -15.90 -10.87
CA LEU A 706 -26.78 -17.17 -10.27
C LEU A 706 -26.38 -16.90 -8.83
N LEU A 707 -27.15 -17.43 -7.88
CA LEU A 707 -26.81 -17.46 -6.47
C LEU A 707 -26.21 -18.84 -6.16
N LEU A 708 -24.91 -18.90 -5.93
CA LEU A 708 -24.23 -20.12 -5.50
C LEU A 708 -24.28 -20.18 -3.97
N GLN A 709 -24.71 -21.30 -3.44
CA GLN A 709 -24.78 -21.54 -1.99
C GLN A 709 -24.04 -22.81 -1.63
N ARG A 710 -23.27 -22.76 -0.55
CA ARG A 710 -22.67 -23.95 0.05
C ARG A 710 -23.77 -24.74 0.76
N VAL A 711 -24.12 -25.92 0.25
CA VAL A 711 -25.26 -26.73 0.75
C VAL A 711 -24.84 -27.92 1.59
N GLU A 712 -23.63 -28.43 1.40
CA GLU A 712 -23.03 -29.40 2.33
C GLU A 712 -22.12 -28.65 3.31
N ALA A 713 -21.93 -29.16 4.52
CA ALA A 713 -20.89 -28.60 5.37
C ALA A 713 -19.53 -28.82 4.71
N ARG A 714 -18.58 -27.89 4.90
CA ARG A 714 -17.19 -28.20 4.56
C ARG A 714 -16.77 -29.39 5.39
N THR A 715 -16.40 -30.48 4.72
CA THR A 715 -15.46 -31.43 5.33
C THR A 715 -14.25 -30.59 5.69
N GLY A 716 -13.90 -30.54 6.98
CA GLY A 716 -12.67 -29.90 7.43
C GLY A 716 -11.52 -30.32 6.51
N ALA A 717 -10.60 -29.39 6.23
CA ALA A 717 -9.49 -29.64 5.32
C ALA A 717 -8.90 -31.03 5.62
N ARG A 718 -8.64 -31.81 4.56
CA ARG A 718 -7.90 -33.08 4.61
C ARG A 718 -6.86 -32.96 5.71
N ALA A 719 -6.82 -33.87 6.69
CA ALA A 719 -5.86 -33.81 7.79
C ALA A 719 -4.47 -33.58 7.20
N ILE A 720 -4.00 -32.34 7.27
CA ILE A 720 -2.72 -31.96 6.69
C ILE A 720 -1.73 -32.60 7.64
N GLY A 721 -0.90 -33.49 7.11
CA GLY A 721 0.13 -34.12 7.94
C GLY A 721 1.11 -33.06 8.43
N THR A 722 1.93 -33.44 9.41
CA THR A 722 3.05 -32.62 9.86
C THR A 722 4.24 -32.65 8.87
N ASP A 723 4.14 -33.43 7.79
CA ASP A 723 5.16 -33.55 6.75
C ASP A 723 5.21 -32.29 5.87
N CYS A 724 6.40 -31.93 5.39
CA CYS A 724 6.59 -30.72 4.58
C CYS A 724 6.05 -30.92 3.15
N ASP A 725 4.82 -30.45 2.91
CA ASP A 725 4.24 -30.32 1.57
C ASP A 725 4.67 -28.97 0.91
N PRO A 726 5.23 -28.98 -0.31
CA PRO A 726 5.71 -27.76 -0.99
C PRO A 726 4.65 -26.69 -1.25
N VAL A 727 3.39 -27.09 -1.49
CA VAL A 727 2.27 -26.14 -1.69
C VAL A 727 1.91 -25.52 -0.35
N MET A 728 1.76 -26.35 0.68
CA MET A 728 1.40 -25.88 2.02
C MET A 728 2.51 -25.03 2.65
N LEU A 729 3.78 -25.29 2.34
CA LEU A 729 4.89 -24.45 2.79
C LEU A 729 4.71 -22.99 2.33
N GLU A 730 4.32 -22.80 1.07
CA GLU A 730 4.04 -21.46 0.53
C GLU A 730 2.75 -20.86 1.13
N VAL A 731 1.71 -21.67 1.36
CA VAL A 731 0.47 -21.22 2.03
C VAL A 731 0.76 -20.72 3.45
N PHE A 732 1.43 -21.53 4.29
CA PHE A 732 1.74 -21.14 5.67
C PHE A 732 2.69 -19.93 5.73
N ASN A 733 3.66 -19.85 4.82
CA ASN A 733 4.53 -18.68 4.70
C ASN A 733 3.71 -17.39 4.50
N ASN A 734 2.79 -17.40 3.53
CA ASN A 734 1.93 -16.25 3.25
C ASN A 734 0.96 -15.95 4.41
N LEU A 735 0.43 -16.97 5.08
CA LEU A 735 -0.46 -16.78 6.22
C LEU A 735 0.26 -16.15 7.43
N PHE A 736 1.45 -16.63 7.81
CA PHE A 736 2.21 -16.05 8.94
C PHE A 736 2.62 -14.60 8.67
N MET A 737 3.07 -14.30 7.44
CA MET A 737 3.39 -12.93 7.02
C MET A 737 2.15 -12.05 7.07
N SER A 738 1.01 -12.54 6.54
CA SER A 738 -0.25 -11.80 6.57
C SER A 738 -0.64 -11.41 7.99
N ILE A 739 -0.56 -12.32 8.97
CA ILE A 739 -0.88 -12.02 10.38
C ILE A 739 0.01 -10.89 10.91
N ALA A 740 1.33 -10.95 10.69
CA ALA A 740 2.25 -9.92 11.14
C ALA A 740 1.95 -8.55 10.49
N GLU A 741 1.57 -8.53 9.21
CA GLU A 741 1.13 -7.32 8.51
C GLU A 741 -0.19 -6.77 9.07
N GLN A 742 -1.16 -7.61 9.44
CA GLN A 742 -2.41 -7.14 10.06
C GLN A 742 -2.12 -6.48 11.42
N MET A 743 -1.20 -7.04 12.21
CA MET A 743 -0.73 -6.43 13.45
C MET A 743 -0.10 -5.05 13.16
N GLY A 744 0.76 -4.96 12.15
CA GLY A 744 1.41 -3.71 11.75
C GLY A 744 0.42 -2.64 11.30
N TYR A 745 -0.57 -3.01 10.48
CA TYR A 745 -1.65 -2.11 10.08
C TYR A 745 -2.49 -1.65 11.27
N ARG A 746 -2.79 -2.54 12.22
CA ARG A 746 -3.48 -2.16 13.47
C ARG A 746 -2.66 -1.16 14.27
N LEU A 747 -1.36 -1.39 14.43
CA LEU A 747 -0.44 -0.49 15.13
C LEU A 747 -0.39 0.88 14.46
N GLN A 748 -0.12 0.93 13.15
CA GLN A 748 -0.05 2.16 12.37
C GLN A 748 -1.33 3.02 12.54
N ASN A 749 -2.50 2.38 12.46
CA ASN A 749 -3.79 3.08 12.53
C ASN A 749 -4.11 3.59 13.94
N THR A 750 -3.76 2.82 14.97
CA THR A 750 -4.06 3.15 16.38
C THR A 750 -3.02 4.04 17.04
N ALA A 751 -1.80 4.11 16.51
CA ALA A 751 -0.70 4.89 17.09
C ALA A 751 -0.99 6.39 17.09
N PHE A 752 -0.47 7.07 18.11
CA PHE A 752 -0.60 8.51 18.31
C PHE A 752 0.62 9.27 17.80
N SER A 753 1.84 8.76 18.02
CA SER A 753 3.06 9.42 17.57
C SER A 753 3.24 9.42 16.05
N LEU A 754 3.79 10.52 15.52
CA LEU A 754 4.25 10.62 14.13
C LEU A 754 5.23 9.50 13.76
N ASN A 755 6.08 9.10 14.71
CA ASN A 755 7.12 8.11 14.50
C ASN A 755 6.56 6.75 14.11
N ILE A 756 5.60 6.22 14.89
CA ILE A 756 4.98 4.94 14.60
C ILE A 756 3.99 5.08 13.43
N LYS A 757 3.16 6.12 13.46
CA LYS A 757 2.03 6.27 12.54
C LYS A 757 2.42 6.64 11.11
N GLU A 758 3.23 7.68 10.95
CA GLU A 758 3.59 8.22 9.63
C GLU A 758 4.96 7.76 9.16
N ARG A 759 5.93 7.74 10.08
CA ARG A 759 7.31 7.35 9.77
C ARG A 759 7.52 5.85 9.70
N LEU A 760 6.53 5.07 10.15
CA LEU A 760 6.53 3.60 10.19
C LEU A 760 7.70 3.02 10.98
N ASP A 761 8.09 3.71 12.06
CA ASP A 761 9.20 3.31 12.93
C ASP A 761 8.74 2.26 13.96
N PHE A 762 8.30 1.12 13.46
CA PHE A 762 7.83 -0.01 14.26
C PHE A 762 8.03 -1.35 13.53
N SER A 763 7.87 -2.47 14.23
CA SER A 763 7.79 -3.80 13.62
C SER A 763 6.88 -4.72 14.44
N CYS A 764 6.17 -5.61 13.76
CA CYS A 764 5.30 -6.63 14.36
C CYS A 764 5.78 -8.01 13.93
N ALA A 765 5.77 -8.97 14.85
CA ALA A 765 6.36 -10.29 14.62
C ALA A 765 5.65 -11.41 15.38
N LEU A 766 5.75 -12.61 14.82
CA LEU A 766 5.26 -13.88 15.37
C LEU A 766 6.44 -14.75 15.80
N PHE A 767 6.27 -15.43 16.92
CA PHE A 767 7.30 -16.28 17.50
C PHE A 767 6.73 -17.65 17.85
N ASP A 768 7.56 -18.67 17.69
CA ASP A 768 7.24 -20.04 18.08
C ASP A 768 7.25 -20.21 19.62
N PRO A 769 6.93 -21.41 20.17
CA PRO A 769 6.88 -21.62 21.62
C PRO A 769 8.19 -21.31 22.36
N ASP A 770 9.34 -21.40 21.68
CA ASP A 770 10.66 -21.12 22.25
C ASP A 770 11.06 -19.64 22.12
N GLY A 771 10.17 -18.82 21.55
CA GLY A 771 10.41 -17.40 21.31
C GLY A 771 11.29 -17.13 20.10
N ALA A 772 11.42 -18.08 19.17
CA ALA A 772 12.17 -17.88 17.93
C ALA A 772 11.31 -17.25 16.83
N LEU A 773 11.92 -16.33 16.07
CA LEU A 773 11.21 -15.52 15.07
C LEU A 773 10.73 -16.40 13.90
N VAL A 774 9.43 -16.37 13.61
CA VAL A 774 8.77 -17.12 12.51
C VAL A 774 8.49 -16.22 11.31
N ALA A 775 7.88 -15.06 11.55
CA ALA A 775 7.49 -14.09 10.52
C ALA A 775 7.41 -12.68 11.10
N ASN A 776 7.55 -11.66 10.26
CA ASN A 776 7.46 -10.26 10.68
C ASN A 776 6.95 -9.36 9.54
N ALA A 777 6.25 -8.28 9.90
CA ALA A 777 5.99 -7.17 9.00
C ALA A 777 7.26 -6.30 8.90
N PRO A 778 7.91 -6.21 7.73
CA PRO A 778 9.22 -5.59 7.66
C PRO A 778 9.09 -4.09 7.35
N HIS A 779 9.28 -3.25 8.36
CA HIS A 779 9.43 -1.80 8.16
C HIS A 779 10.85 -1.33 8.50
N ILE A 780 11.41 -1.76 9.63
CA ILE A 780 12.72 -1.31 10.12
C ILE A 780 13.66 -2.50 10.32
N PRO A 781 14.73 -2.63 9.52
CA PRO A 781 15.62 -3.81 9.58
C PRO A 781 16.31 -4.07 10.92
N VAL A 782 16.59 -3.03 11.73
CA VAL A 782 17.28 -3.24 13.02
C VAL A 782 16.41 -3.92 14.09
N HIS A 783 15.09 -3.79 13.99
CA HIS A 783 14.17 -4.57 14.83
C HIS A 783 14.26 -6.08 14.51
N LEU A 784 14.69 -6.40 13.28
CA LEU A 784 14.70 -7.74 12.76
C LEU A 784 15.89 -8.51 13.32
N GLY A 785 15.62 -9.63 14.00
CA GLY A 785 16.64 -10.44 14.67
C GLY A 785 16.99 -10.02 16.09
N SER A 786 16.54 -8.85 16.57
CA SER A 786 16.70 -8.43 17.98
C SER A 786 15.47 -8.74 18.84
N MET A 787 14.25 -8.68 18.29
CA MET A 787 13.01 -8.94 19.05
C MET A 787 12.93 -10.35 19.67
N GLY A 788 13.50 -11.38 19.02
CA GLY A 788 13.53 -12.74 19.58
C GLY A 788 14.26 -12.84 20.92
N GLU A 789 15.31 -12.04 21.12
CA GLU A 789 16.00 -11.97 22.42
C GLU A 789 15.14 -11.30 23.50
N SER A 790 14.34 -10.28 23.14
CA SER A 790 13.39 -9.66 24.08
C SER A 790 12.30 -10.65 24.50
N VAL A 791 11.75 -11.41 23.55
CA VAL A 791 10.75 -12.45 23.84
C VAL A 791 11.35 -13.49 24.78
N ARG A 792 12.53 -14.03 24.46
CA ARG A 792 13.22 -15.00 25.32
C ARG A 792 13.57 -14.44 26.70
N ALA A 793 13.90 -13.16 26.83
CA ALA A 793 14.11 -12.52 28.12
C ALA A 793 12.83 -12.48 28.96
N VAL A 794 11.69 -12.09 28.38
CA VAL A 794 10.38 -12.12 29.04
C VAL A 794 9.98 -13.55 29.43
N ILE A 795 10.24 -14.54 28.58
CA ILE A 795 10.02 -15.97 28.90
C ILE A 795 10.83 -16.37 30.14
N ARG A 796 12.13 -16.08 30.15
CA ARG A 796 13.01 -16.44 31.28
C ARG A 796 12.60 -15.77 32.58
N HIS A 797 12.24 -14.49 32.56
CA HIS A 797 11.90 -13.74 33.78
C HIS A 797 10.52 -14.08 34.36
N ASN A 798 9.61 -14.62 33.55
CA ASN A 798 8.24 -14.92 33.99
C ASN A 798 7.88 -16.41 33.87
N ALA A 799 8.88 -17.30 33.75
CA ALA A 799 8.67 -18.74 33.63
C ALA A 799 7.78 -19.27 34.77
N GLY A 800 6.68 -19.93 34.42
CA GLY A 800 5.70 -20.46 35.38
C GLY A 800 4.77 -19.45 36.04
N HIS A 801 4.86 -18.16 35.69
CA HIS A 801 4.06 -17.08 36.31
C HIS A 801 3.17 -16.31 35.32
N MET A 802 3.31 -16.56 34.01
CA MET A 802 2.44 -15.95 32.98
C MET A 802 1.03 -16.53 33.06
N ALA A 803 0.00 -15.69 32.92
CA ALA A 803 -1.39 -16.10 32.85
C ALA A 803 -2.07 -15.61 31.54
N PRO A 804 -3.17 -16.26 31.11
CA PRO A 804 -3.98 -15.76 30.01
C PRO A 804 -4.39 -14.29 30.20
N GLY A 805 -4.18 -13.48 29.16
CA GLY A 805 -4.47 -12.04 29.18
C GLY A 805 -3.35 -11.16 29.76
N ASP A 806 -2.21 -11.72 30.15
CA ASP A 806 -1.04 -10.93 30.52
C ASP A 806 -0.34 -10.33 29.28
N VAL A 807 0.22 -9.13 29.43
CA VAL A 807 1.05 -8.46 28.40
C VAL A 807 2.24 -7.79 29.07
N TYR A 808 3.42 -7.90 28.46
CA TYR A 808 4.68 -7.42 29.00
C TYR A 808 5.31 -6.34 28.10
N ALA A 809 6.10 -5.43 28.68
CA ALA A 809 6.92 -4.46 27.99
C ALA A 809 8.39 -4.52 28.42
N LEU A 810 9.28 -4.31 27.45
CA LEU A 810 10.73 -4.28 27.62
C LEU A 810 11.37 -3.35 26.57
N ASN A 811 12.28 -2.47 27.02
CA ASN A 811 13.22 -1.74 26.16
C ASN A 811 14.69 -1.92 26.61
N ALA A 812 14.93 -2.66 27.70
CA ALA A 812 16.26 -2.85 28.27
C ALA A 812 17.25 -3.44 27.23
N PRO A 813 18.30 -2.70 26.83
CA PRO A 813 19.18 -3.12 25.74
C PRO A 813 19.94 -4.42 26.04
N TYR A 814 20.23 -4.64 27.31
CA TYR A 814 20.93 -5.82 27.82
C TYR A 814 20.06 -7.09 27.84
N ASN A 815 18.75 -6.96 27.64
CA ASN A 815 17.77 -8.04 27.58
C ASN A 815 17.04 -8.09 26.21
N GLY A 816 17.76 -7.77 25.13
CA GLY A 816 17.26 -7.86 23.75
C GLY A 816 16.62 -6.57 23.20
N GLY A 817 16.53 -5.52 24.00
CA GLY A 817 16.23 -4.17 23.52
C GLY A 817 17.31 -3.66 22.55
N THR A 818 16.93 -2.78 21.64
CA THR A 818 17.83 -2.09 20.71
C THR A 818 18.44 -0.84 21.37
N HIS A 819 17.56 0.01 21.89
CA HIS A 819 17.83 1.23 22.68
C HIS A 819 16.54 1.60 23.46
N LEU A 820 16.60 2.55 24.39
CA LEU A 820 15.45 2.85 25.25
C LEU A 820 14.19 3.38 24.52
N PRO A 821 14.30 4.18 23.45
CA PRO A 821 13.11 4.62 22.71
C PRO A 821 12.30 3.49 22.06
N ASP A 822 12.91 2.34 21.76
CA ASP A 822 12.21 1.20 21.17
C ASP A 822 11.61 0.32 22.26
N VAL A 823 10.32 0.47 22.52
CA VAL A 823 9.62 -0.36 23.50
C VAL A 823 9.03 -1.58 22.80
N THR A 824 9.39 -2.77 23.28
CA THR A 824 8.85 -4.04 22.79
C THR A 824 7.71 -4.50 23.69
N VAL A 825 6.51 -4.64 23.15
CA VAL A 825 5.33 -5.19 23.82
C VAL A 825 5.13 -6.63 23.37
N ILE A 826 5.04 -7.55 24.33
CA ILE A 826 5.04 -9.01 24.11
C ILE A 826 3.81 -9.62 24.77
N THR A 827 3.08 -10.45 24.00
CA THR A 827 1.86 -11.12 24.45
C THR A 827 1.99 -12.63 24.26
N PRO A 828 1.96 -13.44 25.34
CA PRO A 828 1.85 -14.90 25.23
C PRO A 828 0.47 -15.30 24.68
N VAL A 829 0.46 -16.25 23.74
CA VAL A 829 -0.76 -16.84 23.18
C VAL A 829 -1.05 -18.13 23.92
N PHE A 830 -2.17 -18.20 24.62
CA PHE A 830 -2.58 -19.38 25.39
C PHE A 830 -3.57 -20.25 24.63
N ASP A 831 -3.52 -21.55 24.88
CA ASP A 831 -4.58 -22.47 24.52
C ASP A 831 -5.86 -22.14 25.30
N ALA A 832 -7.00 -22.24 24.62
CA ALA A 832 -8.31 -21.95 25.20
C ALA A 832 -8.71 -22.93 26.31
N THR A 833 -8.11 -24.14 26.34
CA THR A 833 -8.56 -25.23 27.24
C THR A 833 -7.53 -25.66 28.28
N SER A 834 -6.24 -25.59 27.99
CA SER A 834 -5.17 -26.19 28.81
C SER A 834 -4.28 -25.19 29.54
N GLU A 835 -4.52 -23.88 29.38
CA GLU A 835 -3.65 -22.79 29.88
C GLU A 835 -2.17 -22.96 29.49
N GLN A 836 -1.88 -23.74 28.43
CA GLN A 836 -0.54 -23.86 27.87
C GLN A 836 -0.25 -22.71 26.91
N ILE A 837 0.98 -22.21 26.93
CA ILE A 837 1.42 -21.21 25.96
C ILE A 837 1.72 -21.93 24.64
N LEU A 838 1.07 -21.47 23.58
CA LEU A 838 1.20 -21.99 22.22
C LEU A 838 2.27 -21.25 21.43
N PHE A 839 2.28 -19.91 21.53
CA PHE A 839 3.10 -19.01 20.72
C PHE A 839 3.35 -17.70 21.48
N TYR A 840 4.14 -16.80 20.89
CA TYR A 840 4.21 -15.41 21.32
C TYR A 840 4.01 -14.48 20.13
N VAL A 841 3.41 -13.32 20.39
CA VAL A 841 3.35 -12.21 19.44
C VAL A 841 4.03 -10.98 20.05
N GLY A 842 4.68 -10.18 19.21
CA GLY A 842 5.39 -8.99 19.66
C GLY A 842 5.28 -7.83 18.70
N SER A 843 5.25 -6.62 19.25
CA SER A 843 5.37 -5.37 18.51
C SER A 843 6.42 -4.49 19.16
N ARG A 844 7.25 -3.83 18.36
CA ARG A 844 8.25 -2.86 18.80
C ARG A 844 7.98 -1.54 18.12
N GLY A 845 7.90 -0.44 18.87
CA GLY A 845 7.66 0.89 18.34
C GLY A 845 8.63 1.90 18.93
N HIS A 846 9.11 2.83 18.10
CA HIS A 846 10.01 3.90 18.52
C HIS A 846 9.20 5.08 19.08
N HIS A 847 9.34 5.34 20.37
CA HIS A 847 8.71 6.49 21.04
C HIS A 847 9.51 7.78 20.78
N ALA A 848 8.81 8.88 20.47
CA ALA A 848 9.45 10.16 20.14
C ALA A 848 10.32 10.72 21.28
N ASP A 849 9.90 10.50 22.53
CA ASP A 849 10.60 10.82 23.77
C ASP A 849 10.20 9.75 24.81
N ILE A 850 11.18 9.20 25.53
CA ILE A 850 10.97 8.28 26.66
C ILE A 850 11.70 8.81 27.91
N GLY A 851 11.96 10.12 27.94
CA GLY A 851 12.83 10.80 28.88
C GLY A 851 14.25 11.01 28.34
N GLY A 852 15.19 11.20 29.25
CA GLY A 852 16.61 11.42 28.93
C GLY A 852 17.06 12.88 29.06
N ILE A 853 18.38 13.10 28.96
CA ILE A 853 19.02 14.41 29.26
C ILE A 853 18.68 15.54 28.27
N SER A 854 18.21 15.21 27.07
CA SER A 854 17.83 16.18 26.02
C SER A 854 16.43 15.90 25.47
N PRO A 855 15.69 16.91 24.99
CA PRO A 855 14.40 16.71 24.31
C PRO A 855 14.52 15.81 23.08
N GLY A 856 13.55 14.89 22.92
CA GLY A 856 13.56 13.89 21.85
C GLY A 856 14.22 12.58 22.31
N SER A 857 14.32 11.61 21.41
CA SER A 857 14.69 10.21 21.74
C SER A 857 16.18 9.89 21.57
N MET A 858 17.00 10.85 21.14
CA MET A 858 18.41 10.62 20.78
C MET A 858 19.35 11.59 21.51
N PRO A 859 19.63 11.38 22.80
CA PRO A 859 20.60 12.21 23.51
C PRO A 859 22.01 11.97 22.97
N ALA A 860 22.54 12.96 22.25
CA ALA A 860 23.79 12.83 21.52
C ALA A 860 25.02 12.61 22.42
N ARG A 861 24.94 12.98 23.71
CA ARG A 861 26.08 13.02 24.62
C ARG A 861 25.95 12.10 25.86
N SER A 862 25.03 11.14 25.83
CA SER A 862 24.89 10.18 26.94
C SER A 862 26.15 9.31 27.09
N GLN A 863 26.53 9.04 28.34
CA GLN A 863 27.63 8.15 28.73
C GLN A 863 27.14 6.96 29.57
N SER A 864 25.98 7.10 30.22
CA SER A 864 25.25 6.02 30.89
C SER A 864 23.89 5.81 30.24
N VAL A 865 23.40 4.56 30.23
CA VAL A 865 22.05 4.23 29.75
C VAL A 865 20.96 4.99 30.52
N ASP A 866 21.19 5.33 31.79
CA ASP A 866 20.22 6.07 32.60
C ASP A 866 19.99 7.51 32.08
N GLU A 867 20.97 8.08 31.36
CA GLU A 867 20.86 9.41 30.72
C GLU A 867 20.04 9.36 29.43
N GLU A 868 19.74 8.16 28.91
CA GLU A 868 19.04 7.95 27.64
C GLU A 868 17.51 7.95 27.79
N GLY A 869 17.00 7.78 29.01
CA GLY A 869 15.57 7.78 29.30
C GLY A 869 15.13 6.70 30.29
N VAL A 870 13.84 6.40 30.28
CA VAL A 870 13.22 5.42 31.18
C VAL A 870 13.57 4.00 30.72
N LEU A 871 14.31 3.26 31.54
CA LEU A 871 14.62 1.85 31.33
C LEU A 871 13.48 0.96 31.84
N ILE A 872 12.94 0.14 30.95
CA ILE A 872 11.87 -0.84 31.15
C ILE A 872 12.47 -2.23 30.94
N ASP A 873 12.71 -2.95 32.04
CA ASP A 873 13.34 -4.28 31.98
C ASP A 873 12.33 -5.41 31.74
N ASN A 874 11.28 -5.50 32.55
CA ASN A 874 10.21 -6.49 32.40
C ASN A 874 8.94 -5.98 33.12
N LEU A 875 8.24 -5.03 32.50
CA LEU A 875 7.03 -4.45 33.06
C LEU A 875 5.79 -5.25 32.59
N ARG A 876 4.96 -5.72 33.52
CA ARG A 876 3.65 -6.27 33.18
C ARG A 876 2.67 -5.12 32.90
N LEU A 877 2.42 -4.84 31.63
CA LEU A 877 1.51 -3.79 31.16
C LEU A 877 0.03 -4.13 31.37
N VAL A 878 -0.32 -5.39 31.17
CA VAL A 878 -1.67 -5.91 31.37
C VAL A 878 -1.55 -7.12 32.28
N GLU A 879 -2.35 -7.14 33.34
CA GLU A 879 -2.50 -8.30 34.22
C GLU A 879 -3.90 -8.86 34.03
N ARG A 880 -3.99 -10.09 33.52
CA ARG A 880 -5.26 -10.81 33.31
C ARG A 880 -6.34 -9.95 32.62
N GLY A 881 -5.95 -9.25 31.55
CA GLY A 881 -6.83 -8.36 30.79
C GLY A 881 -7.02 -6.95 31.36
N VAL A 882 -6.44 -6.62 32.51
CA VAL A 882 -6.53 -5.28 33.13
C VAL A 882 -5.25 -4.46 32.88
N PHE A 883 -5.38 -3.36 32.16
CA PHE A 883 -4.27 -2.44 31.86
C PHE A 883 -3.79 -1.70 33.12
N GLN A 884 -2.49 -1.78 33.38
CA GLN A 884 -1.85 -1.27 34.60
C GLN A 884 -1.44 0.21 34.47
N ARG A 885 -2.41 1.09 34.15
CA ARG A 885 -2.17 2.51 33.85
C ARG A 885 -1.33 3.22 34.92
N GLU A 886 -1.68 3.06 36.19
CA GLU A 886 -0.99 3.76 37.31
C GLU A 886 0.47 3.33 37.42
N ALA A 887 0.77 2.04 37.24
CA ALA A 887 2.13 1.52 37.28
C ALA A 887 2.99 2.06 36.12
N VAL A 888 2.43 2.14 34.92
CA VAL A 888 3.10 2.71 33.74
C VAL A 888 3.40 4.19 33.96
N MET A 889 2.40 4.96 34.42
CA MET A 889 2.59 6.39 34.71
C MET A 889 3.61 6.62 35.82
N ALA A 890 3.60 5.80 36.88
CA ALA A 890 4.60 5.89 37.94
C ALA A 890 6.02 5.65 37.40
N LEU A 891 6.20 4.64 36.55
CA LEU A 891 7.50 4.34 35.95
C LEU A 891 8.02 5.48 35.08
N LEU A 892 7.16 6.03 34.21
CA LEU A 892 7.54 7.11 33.28
C LEU A 892 7.89 8.42 33.99
N ASN A 893 7.31 8.67 35.17
CA ASN A 893 7.52 9.90 35.95
C ASN A 893 8.61 9.78 37.02
N ALA A 894 8.95 8.58 37.48
CA ALA A 894 9.87 8.36 38.60
C ALA A 894 11.35 8.23 38.18
N ALA A 895 11.65 8.05 36.90
CA ALA A 895 13.03 7.96 36.42
C ALA A 895 13.81 9.26 36.67
N PRO A 896 15.16 9.20 36.82
CA PRO A 896 15.99 10.40 36.99
C PRO A 896 15.80 11.45 35.89
N TYR A 897 15.54 10.97 34.67
CA TYR A 897 15.18 11.79 33.51
C TYR A 897 13.82 11.31 32.97
N PRO A 898 12.70 11.82 33.51
CA PRO A 898 11.37 11.30 33.22
C PRO A 898 10.93 11.65 31.80
N ALA A 899 9.94 10.90 31.29
CA ALA A 899 9.33 11.15 29.99
C ALA A 899 8.66 12.54 29.97
N ARG A 900 8.88 13.30 28.89
CA ARG A 900 8.31 14.67 28.76
C ARG A 900 6.83 14.66 28.40
N ASN A 901 6.37 13.60 27.72
CA ASN A 901 4.97 13.43 27.35
C ASN A 901 4.46 11.99 27.66
N PRO A 902 4.30 11.63 28.95
CA PRO A 902 3.96 10.28 29.36
C PRO A 902 2.57 9.81 28.87
N GLU A 903 1.63 10.73 28.63
CA GLU A 903 0.32 10.38 28.06
C GLU A 903 0.43 9.89 26.61
N GLN A 904 1.32 10.50 25.81
CA GLN A 904 1.62 10.01 24.46
C GLN A 904 2.31 8.64 24.51
N ASN A 905 3.26 8.42 25.43
CA ASN A 905 3.88 7.10 25.60
C ASN A 905 2.82 6.04 25.93
N LEU A 906 1.87 6.37 26.82
CA LEU A 906 0.78 5.47 27.19
C LEU A 906 -0.12 5.12 26.00
N ALA A 907 -0.49 6.11 25.18
CA ALA A 907 -1.31 5.90 23.99
C ALA A 907 -0.64 4.97 22.97
N ASP A 908 0.67 5.15 22.73
CA ASP A 908 1.43 4.28 21.83
C ASP A 908 1.58 2.85 22.39
N LEU A 909 1.74 2.68 23.71
CA LEU A 909 1.74 1.34 24.35
C LEU A 909 0.37 0.65 24.19
N GLN A 910 -0.74 1.39 24.31
CA GLN A 910 -2.08 0.87 24.07
C GLN A 910 -2.29 0.44 22.61
N ALA A 911 -1.75 1.21 21.66
CA ALA A 911 -1.73 0.85 20.24
C ALA A 911 -0.96 -0.46 19.99
N GLN A 912 0.19 -0.66 20.64
CA GLN A 912 0.96 -1.90 20.57
C GLN A 912 0.21 -3.10 21.18
N ILE A 913 -0.49 -2.92 22.30
CA ILE A 913 -1.37 -3.96 22.88
C ILE A 913 -2.47 -4.35 21.89
N ALA A 914 -3.11 -3.37 21.25
CA ALA A 914 -4.17 -3.63 20.26
C ALA A 914 -3.63 -4.38 19.03
N ALA A 915 -2.41 -4.06 18.59
CA ALA A 915 -1.73 -4.78 17.52
C ALA A 915 -1.46 -6.25 17.90
N ASN A 916 -0.91 -6.48 19.09
CA ASN A 916 -0.66 -7.84 19.59
C ASN A 916 -1.95 -8.64 19.73
N ALA A 917 -3.03 -8.05 20.25
CA ALA A 917 -4.33 -8.71 20.37
C ALA A 917 -4.84 -9.23 19.02
N LYS A 918 -4.62 -8.47 17.92
CA LYS A 918 -4.95 -8.92 16.56
C LYS A 918 -4.13 -10.14 16.14
N GLY A 919 -2.83 -10.17 16.47
CA GLY A 919 -1.97 -11.33 16.23
C GLY A 919 -2.44 -12.59 16.97
N VAL A 920 -2.86 -12.43 18.23
CA VAL A 920 -3.44 -13.52 19.04
C VAL A 920 -4.70 -14.08 18.39
N GLU A 921 -5.63 -13.20 17.99
CA GLU A 921 -6.89 -13.58 17.35
C GLU A 921 -6.66 -14.44 16.09
N GLU A 922 -5.80 -13.97 15.18
CA GLU A 922 -5.58 -14.65 13.90
C GLU A 922 -4.78 -15.96 14.03
N LEU A 923 -3.83 -16.04 14.99
CA LEU A 923 -3.14 -17.30 15.28
C LEU A 923 -4.10 -18.37 15.83
N LEU A 924 -5.02 -17.99 16.71
CA LEU A 924 -6.00 -18.94 17.26
C LEU A 924 -6.97 -19.44 16.18
N LYS A 925 -7.43 -18.56 15.27
CA LYS A 925 -8.22 -18.96 14.09
C LYS A 925 -7.46 -19.94 13.19
N MET A 926 -6.15 -19.72 13.00
CA MET A 926 -5.31 -20.63 12.23
C MET A 926 -5.21 -22.01 12.90
N VAL A 927 -5.03 -22.06 14.22
CA VAL A 927 -5.02 -23.32 14.98
C VAL A 927 -6.36 -24.03 14.92
N GLU A 928 -7.48 -23.31 14.97
CA GLU A 928 -8.81 -23.89 14.79
C GLU A 928 -8.97 -24.52 13.40
N HIS A 929 -8.40 -23.90 12.37
CA HIS A 929 -8.52 -24.36 10.99
C HIS A 929 -7.60 -25.54 10.63
N PHE A 930 -6.34 -25.50 11.07
CA PHE A 930 -5.30 -26.45 10.66
C PHE A 930 -4.85 -27.41 11.75
N ASP A 931 -5.37 -27.29 12.98
CA ASP A 931 -4.84 -27.89 14.20
C ASP A 931 -3.46 -27.38 14.64
N LEU A 932 -3.18 -27.51 15.93
CA LEU A 932 -1.96 -26.98 16.56
C LEU A 932 -0.68 -27.66 16.06
N ALA A 933 -0.73 -28.99 15.87
CA ALA A 933 0.45 -29.77 15.53
C ALA A 933 0.94 -29.42 14.13
N THR A 934 0.01 -29.24 13.19
CA THR A 934 0.29 -28.78 11.83
C THR A 934 0.86 -27.36 11.83
N VAL A 935 0.21 -26.42 12.53
CA VAL A 935 0.70 -25.02 12.60
C VAL A 935 2.13 -24.96 13.13
N GLN A 936 2.43 -25.66 14.23
CA GLN A 936 3.78 -25.71 14.80
C GLN A 936 4.79 -26.38 13.87
N ALA A 937 4.42 -27.47 13.19
CA ALA A 937 5.29 -28.12 12.22
C ALA A 937 5.66 -27.17 11.06
N TYR A 938 4.68 -26.44 10.51
CA TYR A 938 4.94 -25.49 9.42
C TYR A 938 5.70 -24.24 9.85
N MET A 939 5.60 -23.78 11.11
CA MET A 939 6.55 -22.78 11.64
C MET A 939 7.99 -23.29 11.53
N GLY A 940 8.23 -24.56 11.89
CA GLY A 940 9.51 -25.23 11.73
C GLY A 940 9.97 -25.35 10.28
N HIS A 941 9.08 -25.78 9.37
CA HIS A 941 9.38 -25.93 7.94
C HIS A 941 9.74 -24.59 7.27
N VAL A 942 9.03 -23.51 7.62
CA VAL A 942 9.32 -22.16 7.11
C VAL A 942 10.70 -21.67 7.58
N GLN A 943 11.08 -21.94 8.84
CA GLN A 943 12.43 -21.64 9.31
C GLN A 943 13.50 -22.52 8.62
N ALA A 944 13.22 -23.82 8.41
CA ALA A 944 14.15 -24.73 7.74
C ALA A 944 14.40 -24.34 6.27
N ASN A 945 13.36 -23.87 5.57
CA ASN A 945 13.49 -23.35 4.21
C ASN A 945 14.37 -22.08 4.14
N ALA A 946 14.23 -21.18 5.11
CA ALA A 946 15.07 -19.99 5.21
C ALA A 946 16.54 -20.37 5.49
N GLU A 947 16.76 -21.32 6.40
CA GLU A 947 18.09 -21.89 6.67
C GLU A 947 18.73 -22.44 5.39
N GLU A 948 18.03 -23.31 4.64
CA GLU A 948 18.55 -23.91 3.42
C GLU A 948 18.85 -22.86 2.34
N SER A 949 18.05 -21.82 2.25
CA SER A 949 18.26 -20.71 1.31
C SER A 949 19.53 -19.92 1.61
N VAL A 950 19.83 -19.68 2.90
CA VAL A 950 21.10 -19.06 3.29
C VAL A 950 22.29 -20.00 3.07
N ARG A 951 22.14 -21.31 3.34
CA ARG A 951 23.18 -22.32 3.10
C ARG A 951 23.62 -22.37 1.64
N ARG A 952 22.68 -22.31 0.69
CA ARG A 952 22.97 -22.24 -0.75
C ARG A 952 23.83 -21.04 -1.13
N VAL A 953 23.57 -19.88 -0.54
CA VAL A 953 24.35 -18.67 -0.79
C VAL A 953 25.75 -18.75 -0.18
N ILE A 954 25.87 -19.32 1.04
CA ILE A 954 27.15 -19.46 1.75
C ILE A 954 28.19 -20.22 0.91
N GLU A 955 27.78 -21.21 0.12
CA GLU A 955 28.68 -21.94 -0.78
C GLU A 955 29.35 -21.04 -1.83
N GLY A 956 28.68 -19.98 -2.28
CA GLY A 956 29.24 -19.04 -3.25
C GLY A 956 30.20 -18.01 -2.63
N LEU A 957 30.18 -17.85 -1.31
CA LEU A 957 30.91 -16.76 -0.63
C LEU A 957 32.41 -17.02 -0.56
N GLN A 958 33.17 -15.93 -0.58
CA GLN A 958 34.60 -15.93 -0.32
C GLN A 958 34.87 -15.52 1.12
N PRO A 959 35.85 -16.14 1.80
CA PRO A 959 36.28 -15.68 3.11
C PRO A 959 36.94 -14.30 2.99
N GLY A 960 36.82 -13.48 4.01
CA GLY A 960 37.34 -12.12 3.99
C GLY A 960 37.44 -11.49 5.36
N ARG A 961 38.17 -10.38 5.44
CA ARG A 961 38.35 -9.60 6.66
C ARG A 961 38.26 -8.13 6.32
N PHE A 962 37.62 -7.37 7.19
CA PHE A 962 37.51 -5.94 7.00
C PHE A 962 37.54 -5.20 8.33
N ARG A 963 37.92 -3.92 8.26
CA ARG A 963 37.96 -3.01 9.40
C ARG A 963 37.34 -1.69 9.00
N VAL A 964 36.44 -1.19 9.85
CA VAL A 964 35.82 0.12 9.70
C VAL A 964 36.18 0.96 10.93
N GLU A 965 36.73 2.14 10.68
CA GLU A 965 36.93 3.19 11.68
C GLU A 965 35.69 4.08 11.75
N MET A 966 35.28 4.43 12.97
CA MET A 966 34.22 5.40 13.25
C MET A 966 34.81 6.77 13.58
N ASP A 967 34.01 7.85 13.52
CA ASP A 967 34.51 9.21 13.74
C ASP A 967 35.19 9.41 15.10
N ASP A 968 34.74 8.73 16.14
CA ASP A 968 35.31 8.73 17.50
C ASP A 968 36.63 7.93 17.63
N GLY A 969 37.06 7.24 16.57
CA GLY A 969 38.25 6.41 16.53
C GLY A 969 38.01 4.96 16.96
N ALA A 970 36.79 4.56 17.31
CA ALA A 970 36.45 3.17 17.56
C ALA A 970 36.57 2.35 16.26
N MET A 971 37.02 1.10 16.40
CA MET A 971 37.26 0.19 15.29
C MET A 971 36.31 -0.99 15.36
N ILE A 972 35.57 -1.25 14.29
CA ILE A 972 34.83 -2.51 14.10
C ILE A 972 35.68 -3.41 13.20
N ALA A 973 36.00 -4.61 13.68
CA ALA A 973 36.75 -5.60 12.92
C ALA A 973 35.89 -6.85 12.74
N VAL A 974 35.83 -7.38 11.52
CA VAL A 974 35.11 -8.63 11.24
C VAL A 974 35.97 -9.55 10.38
N ALA A 975 35.93 -10.84 10.68
CA ALA A 975 36.49 -11.90 9.87
C ALA A 975 35.38 -12.92 9.55
N ILE A 976 35.22 -13.23 8.27
CA ILE A 976 34.25 -14.21 7.78
C ILE A 976 35.02 -15.40 7.21
N SER A 977 34.77 -16.59 7.76
CA SER A 977 35.30 -17.86 7.25
C SER A 977 34.17 -18.80 6.86
N ILE A 978 34.37 -19.57 5.78
CA ILE A 978 33.34 -20.44 5.20
C ILE A 978 33.75 -21.90 5.37
N ASP A 979 32.92 -22.69 6.05
CA ASP A 979 32.98 -24.15 6.05
C ASP A 979 32.10 -24.68 4.91
N ARG A 980 32.73 -25.06 3.80
CA ARG A 980 32.05 -25.57 2.61
C ARG A 980 31.46 -26.97 2.80
N GLN A 981 32.00 -27.78 3.73
CA GLN A 981 31.48 -29.12 3.99
C GLN A 981 30.19 -29.05 4.79
N ARG A 982 30.15 -28.17 5.81
CA ARG A 982 28.95 -27.95 6.64
C ARG A 982 28.00 -26.91 6.06
N ARG A 983 28.40 -26.21 4.99
CA ARG A 983 27.67 -25.08 4.39
C ARG A 983 27.35 -24.01 5.44
N GLN A 984 28.37 -23.65 6.24
CA GLN A 984 28.27 -22.73 7.37
C GLN A 984 29.24 -21.56 7.22
N ALA A 985 28.86 -20.39 7.74
CA ALA A 985 29.72 -19.23 7.83
C ALA A 985 30.01 -18.92 9.31
N ARG A 986 31.27 -18.67 9.64
CA ARG A 986 31.67 -18.15 10.95
C ARG A 986 32.02 -16.68 10.81
N VAL A 987 31.28 -15.83 11.53
CA VAL A 987 31.40 -14.37 11.55
C VAL A 987 31.97 -13.97 12.91
N ASP A 988 33.22 -13.51 12.91
CA ASP A 988 34.00 -13.26 14.10
C ASP A 988 34.38 -11.78 14.24
N PHE A 989 33.84 -11.13 15.27
CA PHE A 989 34.09 -9.72 15.57
C PHE A 989 35.30 -9.49 16.50
N THR A 990 36.12 -10.51 16.75
CA THR A 990 37.34 -10.38 17.55
C THR A 990 38.29 -9.34 16.95
N GLY A 991 38.74 -8.41 17.81
CA GLY A 991 39.57 -7.27 17.41
C GLY A 991 38.79 -5.97 17.17
N THR A 992 37.47 -5.99 17.37
CA THR A 992 36.64 -4.79 17.58
C THR A 992 37.04 -4.10 18.89
N SER A 993 36.95 -2.77 18.92
CA SER A 993 37.28 -1.94 20.08
C SER A 993 36.55 -2.40 21.36
N PRO A 994 37.14 -2.16 22.54
CA PRO A 994 36.43 -2.34 23.81
C PRO A 994 35.21 -1.42 23.89
N GLN A 995 34.33 -1.66 24.86
CA GLN A 995 33.26 -0.72 25.21
C GLN A 995 33.80 0.71 25.34
N GLN A 996 33.08 1.67 24.77
CA GLN A 996 33.43 3.08 24.76
C GLN A 996 32.75 3.83 25.91
N PRO A 997 33.35 4.92 26.42
CA PRO A 997 32.72 5.83 27.37
C PRO A 997 31.79 6.82 26.66
N SER A 998 30.95 6.33 25.74
CA SER A 998 30.01 7.11 24.94
C SER A 998 28.77 6.26 24.63
N ASN A 999 27.80 6.83 23.91
CA ASN A 999 26.58 6.15 23.48
C ASN A 999 26.72 5.33 22.18
N PHE A 1000 27.92 5.25 21.59
CA PHE A 1000 28.19 4.46 20.37
C PHE A 1000 28.30 2.96 20.60
N ASN A 1001 28.16 2.49 21.84
CA ASN A 1001 28.09 1.05 22.09
C ASN A 1001 26.79 0.47 21.49
N ALA A 1002 26.88 -0.72 20.90
CA ALA A 1002 25.74 -1.45 20.36
C ALA A 1002 25.52 -2.74 21.15
N PRO A 1003 24.29 -3.04 21.62
CA PRO A 1003 23.96 -4.33 22.21
C PRO A 1003 24.24 -5.49 21.24
N ALA A 1004 24.56 -6.67 21.76
CA ALA A 1004 24.82 -7.85 20.92
C ALA A 1004 23.64 -8.19 19.98
N ALA A 1005 22.40 -7.88 20.40
CA ALA A 1005 21.21 -8.03 19.58
C ALA A 1005 21.24 -7.18 18.29
N ILE A 1006 21.84 -5.97 18.33
CA ILE A 1006 22.03 -5.11 17.15
C ILE A 1006 23.03 -5.74 16.18
N CYS A 1007 24.14 -6.26 16.69
CA CYS A 1007 25.14 -6.93 15.86
C CYS A 1007 24.54 -8.17 15.18
N ARG A 1008 23.77 -8.96 15.92
CA ARG A 1008 23.00 -10.10 15.39
C ARG A 1008 22.02 -9.67 14.29
N ALA A 1009 21.29 -8.57 14.48
CA ALA A 1009 20.38 -8.01 13.49
C ALA A 1009 21.10 -7.59 12.20
N ALA A 1010 22.25 -6.91 12.31
CA ALA A 1010 23.05 -6.50 11.15
C ALA A 1010 23.59 -7.71 10.36
N VAL A 1011 24.04 -8.77 11.06
CA VAL A 1011 24.46 -10.03 10.41
C VAL A 1011 23.29 -10.70 9.68
N LEU A 1012 22.13 -10.82 10.34
CA LEU A 1012 20.92 -11.36 9.72
C LEU A 1012 20.54 -10.57 8.46
N TYR A 1013 20.53 -9.24 8.55
CA TYR A 1013 20.20 -8.35 7.44
C TYR A 1013 21.14 -8.56 6.26
N VAL A 1014 22.46 -8.52 6.47
CA VAL A 1014 23.45 -8.68 5.40
C VAL A 1014 23.32 -10.04 4.72
N PHE A 1015 23.23 -11.14 5.47
CA PHE A 1015 23.08 -12.46 4.85
C PHE A 1015 21.75 -12.60 4.10
N ARG A 1016 20.67 -11.97 4.58
CA ARG A 1016 19.40 -11.94 3.84
C ARG A 1016 19.52 -11.22 2.49
N THR A 1017 20.28 -10.13 2.38
CA THR A 1017 20.43 -9.39 1.11
C THR A 1017 21.25 -10.13 0.06
N LEU A 1018 21.95 -11.19 0.46
CA LEU A 1018 22.68 -12.08 -0.46
C LEU A 1018 21.76 -13.15 -1.06
N VAL A 1019 20.62 -13.44 -0.44
CA VAL A 1019 19.62 -14.38 -0.95
C VAL A 1019 18.76 -13.69 -2.01
N ALA A 1020 19.03 -13.99 -3.29
CA ALA A 1020 18.26 -13.52 -4.44
C ALA A 1020 16.93 -14.30 -4.60
N ASP A 1021 16.17 -14.43 -3.51
CA ASP A 1021 14.85 -15.06 -3.49
C ASP A 1021 13.91 -14.36 -2.49
N ALA A 1022 12.61 -14.46 -2.74
CA ALA A 1022 11.54 -14.03 -1.86
C ALA A 1022 11.33 -15.08 -0.75
N ILE A 1023 12.22 -15.07 0.24
CA ILE A 1023 12.04 -15.81 1.50
C ILE A 1023 11.65 -14.84 2.63
N PRO A 1024 10.77 -15.24 3.57
CA PRO A 1024 10.48 -14.45 4.76
C PRO A 1024 11.76 -14.28 5.59
N LEU A 1025 11.86 -13.17 6.32
CA LEU A 1025 12.96 -13.01 7.28
C LEU A 1025 12.56 -13.67 8.59
N ASN A 1026 13.31 -14.71 8.98
CA ASN A 1026 13.06 -15.44 10.22
C ASN A 1026 14.36 -15.94 10.84
N GLU A 1027 14.29 -16.56 12.02
CA GLU A 1027 15.50 -17.00 12.74
C GLU A 1027 16.25 -18.14 12.03
N GLY A 1028 15.61 -18.84 11.09
CA GLY A 1028 16.23 -19.84 10.21
C GLY A 1028 17.43 -19.30 9.42
N CYS A 1029 17.38 -18.04 9.00
CA CYS A 1029 18.49 -17.37 8.30
C CYS A 1029 19.79 -17.30 9.11
N LEU A 1030 19.72 -17.38 10.45
CA LEU A 1030 20.89 -17.35 11.33
C LEU A 1030 21.42 -18.74 11.71
N LYS A 1031 20.62 -19.80 11.55
CA LYS A 1031 21.04 -21.18 11.90
C LYS A 1031 22.34 -21.64 11.22
N PRO A 1032 22.66 -21.28 9.96
CA PRO A 1032 23.93 -21.66 9.34
C PRO A 1032 25.10 -20.71 9.65
N ILE A 1033 24.92 -19.75 10.57
CA ILE A 1033 25.90 -18.71 10.90
C ILE A 1033 26.36 -18.85 12.34
N GLU A 1034 27.64 -19.14 12.54
CA GLU A 1034 28.30 -19.06 13.84
C GLU A 1034 28.73 -17.61 14.10
N LEU A 1035 28.19 -16.97 15.13
CA LEU A 1035 28.43 -15.56 15.45
C LEU A 1035 29.25 -15.41 16.73
N ILE A 1036 30.37 -14.69 16.67
CA ILE A 1036 31.26 -14.44 17.81
C ILE A 1036 31.38 -12.94 18.05
N ILE A 1037 30.85 -12.51 19.19
CA ILE A 1037 30.86 -11.12 19.63
C ILE A 1037 31.50 -11.06 21.03
N PRO A 1038 32.75 -10.56 21.17
CA PRO A 1038 33.43 -10.52 22.47
C PRO A 1038 32.66 -9.68 23.50
N GLU A 1039 32.41 -10.24 24.68
CA GLU A 1039 31.79 -9.51 25.80
C GLU A 1039 32.69 -8.35 26.28
N GLY A 1040 32.09 -7.21 26.63
CA GLY A 1040 32.80 -5.98 26.99
C GLY A 1040 33.43 -5.25 25.80
N SER A 1041 33.12 -5.67 24.57
CA SER A 1041 33.44 -4.91 23.36
C SER A 1041 32.37 -3.84 23.07
N LEU A 1042 32.67 -2.95 22.11
CA LEU A 1042 31.72 -1.99 21.55
C LEU A 1042 30.39 -2.64 21.12
N LEU A 1043 30.43 -3.91 20.67
CA LEU A 1043 29.27 -4.63 20.12
C LEU A 1043 28.59 -5.58 21.13
N ASN A 1044 29.09 -5.65 22.36
CA ASN A 1044 28.48 -6.40 23.46
C ASN A 1044 28.87 -5.74 24.79
N PRO A 1045 28.40 -4.50 25.02
CA PRO A 1045 28.74 -3.73 26.21
C PRO A 1045 28.07 -4.30 27.46
N ARG A 1046 28.62 -3.94 28.63
CA ARG A 1046 28.06 -4.25 29.94
C ARG A 1046 27.31 -3.04 30.49
N TYR A 1047 26.25 -3.31 31.26
CA TYR A 1047 25.57 -2.28 32.04
C TYR A 1047 26.58 -1.52 32.93
N PRO A 1048 26.53 -0.18 33.02
CA PRO A 1048 25.48 0.74 32.52
C PRO A 1048 25.83 1.52 31.25
N ALA A 1049 26.58 0.95 30.29
CA ALA A 1049 26.96 1.67 29.06
C ALA A 1049 25.79 2.34 28.33
N ALA A 1050 25.98 3.58 27.88
CA ALA A 1050 25.06 4.21 26.93
C ALA A 1050 25.10 3.47 25.57
N VAL A 1051 23.95 3.36 24.90
CA VAL A 1051 23.80 2.56 23.68
C VAL A 1051 22.93 3.17 22.57
N VAL A 1052 22.36 4.36 22.77
CA VAL A 1052 21.38 4.91 21.82
C VAL A 1052 21.94 5.06 20.39
N ALA A 1053 23.23 5.42 20.26
CA ALA A 1053 23.89 5.52 18.95
C ALA A 1053 24.26 4.14 18.37
N GLY A 1054 24.27 3.09 19.20
CA GLY A 1054 24.48 1.72 18.78
C GLY A 1054 23.46 1.26 17.74
N ASN A 1055 22.19 1.59 17.96
CA ASN A 1055 21.08 1.24 17.07
C ASN A 1055 21.19 1.94 15.70
N VAL A 1056 21.63 3.20 15.69
CA VAL A 1056 21.49 4.08 14.53
C VAL A 1056 22.79 4.38 13.78
N GLU A 1057 23.93 4.39 14.46
CA GLU A 1057 25.24 4.68 13.88
C GLU A 1057 26.12 3.42 13.81
N THR A 1058 26.28 2.72 14.93
CA THR A 1058 27.17 1.55 14.99
C THR A 1058 26.62 0.39 14.16
N SER A 1059 25.30 0.19 14.12
CA SER A 1059 24.65 -0.80 13.27
C SER A 1059 24.97 -0.62 11.77
N GLN A 1060 25.04 0.64 11.31
CA GLN A 1060 25.45 0.98 9.95
C GLN A 1060 26.91 0.59 9.70
N ALA A 1061 27.80 0.92 10.65
CA ALA A 1061 29.22 0.57 10.55
C ALA A 1061 29.49 -0.95 10.60
N ILE A 1062 28.70 -1.73 11.36
CA ILE A 1062 28.74 -3.21 11.33
C ILE A 1062 28.37 -3.71 9.94
N THR A 1063 27.30 -3.16 9.36
CA THR A 1063 26.81 -3.54 8.02
C THR A 1063 27.87 -3.25 6.95
N ASP A 1064 28.46 -2.06 6.97
CA ASP A 1064 29.56 -1.67 6.08
C ASP A 1064 30.75 -2.63 6.23
N ALA A 1065 31.13 -2.97 7.47
CA ALA A 1065 32.23 -3.91 7.71
C ALA A 1065 31.96 -5.31 7.14
N LEU A 1066 30.73 -5.80 7.27
CA LEU A 1066 30.32 -7.09 6.71
C LEU A 1066 30.35 -7.08 5.18
N TYR A 1067 29.79 -6.05 4.54
CA TYR A 1067 29.84 -5.94 3.07
C TYR A 1067 31.25 -5.76 2.54
N GLY A 1068 32.08 -4.98 3.23
CA GLY A 1068 33.50 -4.82 2.90
C GLY A 1068 34.27 -6.13 3.02
N ALA A 1069 33.97 -6.96 4.03
CA ALA A 1069 34.59 -8.28 4.20
C ALA A 1069 34.16 -9.28 3.12
N LEU A 1070 32.89 -9.23 2.70
CA LEU A 1070 32.35 -10.07 1.63
C LEU A 1070 32.78 -9.58 0.22
N GLY A 1071 33.15 -8.31 0.08
CA GLY A 1071 33.56 -7.72 -1.18
C GLY A 1071 32.42 -7.51 -2.19
N VAL A 1072 31.18 -7.38 -1.72
CA VAL A 1072 29.98 -7.38 -2.58
C VAL A 1072 29.28 -6.02 -2.74
N LEU A 1073 29.61 -5.03 -1.90
CA LEU A 1073 29.01 -3.70 -1.90
C LEU A 1073 29.98 -2.68 -1.28
N ALA A 1074 30.14 -1.51 -1.90
CA ALA A 1074 30.83 -0.38 -1.28
C ALA A 1074 30.00 0.19 -0.11
N ALA A 1075 30.61 1.01 0.75
CA ALA A 1075 29.88 1.60 1.88
C ALA A 1075 28.76 2.52 1.39
N ALA A 1076 27.60 2.45 2.03
CA ALA A 1076 26.59 3.50 1.93
C ALA A 1076 27.00 4.71 2.79
N GLN A 1077 26.09 5.66 2.98
CA GLN A 1077 26.30 6.82 3.86
C GLN A 1077 26.80 6.44 5.27
N GLY A 1078 26.55 5.23 5.77
CA GLY A 1078 27.13 4.70 7.00
C GLY A 1078 26.68 5.40 8.29
N THR A 1079 25.55 6.10 8.25
CA THR A 1079 24.96 6.92 9.33
C THR A 1079 23.45 7.04 9.10
N MET A 1080 22.67 7.26 10.16
CA MET A 1080 21.23 7.60 10.02
C MET A 1080 20.96 9.11 10.15
N ASN A 1081 21.98 9.90 10.51
CA ASN A 1081 21.91 11.36 10.60
C ASN A 1081 20.77 11.81 11.55
N ASN A 1082 20.72 11.23 12.74
CA ASN A 1082 19.63 11.44 13.68
C ASN A 1082 19.59 12.90 14.11
N THR A 1083 18.59 13.62 13.62
CA THR A 1083 18.35 15.02 13.93
C THR A 1083 17.23 15.08 14.94
N THR A 1084 17.50 15.63 16.11
CA THR A 1084 16.49 15.93 17.13
C THR A 1084 16.42 17.43 17.34
N PHE A 1085 15.23 17.92 17.68
CA PHE A 1085 15.12 19.24 18.26
C PHE A 1085 13.92 19.31 19.18
N GLY A 1086 13.94 20.26 20.10
CA GLY A 1086 12.80 20.46 20.96
C GLY A 1086 13.06 21.36 22.15
N ASN A 1087 12.05 21.40 23.02
CA ASN A 1087 12.06 22.08 24.29
C ASN A 1087 11.08 21.35 25.24
N ALA A 1088 10.66 21.99 26.33
CA ALA A 1088 9.73 21.40 27.29
C ALA A 1088 8.34 21.06 26.69
N ARG A 1089 7.93 21.75 25.62
CA ARG A 1089 6.60 21.60 24.98
C ARG A 1089 6.63 20.70 23.76
N VAL A 1090 7.70 20.76 22.98
CA VAL A 1090 7.80 20.14 21.66
C VAL A 1090 9.01 19.23 21.60
N GLN A 1091 8.85 18.00 21.11
CA GLN A 1091 9.94 17.04 20.89
C GLN A 1091 9.85 16.48 19.48
N TYR A 1092 10.93 16.60 18.71
CA TYR A 1092 11.03 16.10 17.36
C TYR A 1092 12.22 15.17 17.20
N TYR A 1093 12.02 14.11 16.43
CA TYR A 1093 13.03 13.14 16.05
C TYR A 1093 12.88 12.85 14.56
N GLU A 1094 13.99 12.78 13.84
CA GLU A 1094 14.04 12.42 12.42
C GLU A 1094 15.38 11.75 12.07
N THR A 1095 15.33 10.74 11.19
CA THR A 1095 16.52 10.26 10.47
C THR A 1095 16.52 10.86 9.06
N VAL A 1096 17.70 11.13 8.53
CA VAL A 1096 17.84 11.77 7.21
C VAL A 1096 18.69 10.89 6.31
N CYS A 1097 18.18 10.61 5.11
CA CYS A 1097 18.83 9.77 4.11
C CYS A 1097 20.17 10.32 3.57
N GLY A 1098 20.84 9.52 2.75
CA GLY A 1098 22.09 9.88 2.09
C GLY A 1098 22.31 9.03 0.84
N GLY A 1099 23.58 8.85 0.45
CA GLY A 1099 23.94 8.03 -0.71
C GLY A 1099 24.07 6.54 -0.39
N SER A 1100 23.54 5.66 -1.24
CA SER A 1100 23.85 4.22 -1.14
C SER A 1100 25.19 3.88 -1.79
N GLY A 1101 25.82 2.78 -1.34
CA GLY A 1101 27.06 2.29 -1.94
C GLY A 1101 26.83 1.67 -3.32
N ALA A 1102 27.85 1.75 -4.18
CA ALA A 1102 27.84 1.10 -5.49
C ALA A 1102 28.14 -0.42 -5.39
N GLY A 1103 27.58 -1.18 -6.32
CA GLY A 1103 27.81 -2.61 -6.48
C GLY A 1103 28.72 -2.93 -7.68
N PRO A 1104 29.01 -4.22 -7.92
CA PRO A 1104 29.89 -4.65 -9.01
C PRO A 1104 29.38 -4.30 -10.42
N ASP A 1105 28.06 -4.17 -10.56
CA ASP A 1105 27.30 -4.02 -11.80
C ASP A 1105 26.23 -2.90 -11.72
N PHE A 1106 26.22 -2.08 -10.66
CA PHE A 1106 25.26 -0.99 -10.49
C PHE A 1106 25.81 0.21 -9.70
N ASP A 1107 25.35 1.40 -10.08
CA ASP A 1107 25.57 2.64 -9.32
C ASP A 1107 24.76 2.65 -8.02
N GLY A 1108 25.26 3.40 -7.04
CA GLY A 1108 24.52 3.72 -5.84
C GLY A 1108 23.40 4.73 -6.09
N THR A 1109 22.35 4.65 -5.28
CA THR A 1109 21.16 5.48 -5.38
C THR A 1109 21.29 6.70 -4.46
N ALA A 1110 21.02 7.88 -5.01
CA ALA A 1110 21.05 9.13 -4.27
C ALA A 1110 19.79 9.33 -3.41
N ALA A 1111 19.99 9.98 -2.25
CA ALA A 1111 18.95 10.45 -1.34
C ALA A 1111 17.91 9.37 -0.95
N VAL A 1112 18.40 8.25 -0.41
CA VAL A 1112 17.55 7.13 0.01
C VAL A 1112 18.01 6.52 1.33
N GLN A 1113 17.08 5.98 2.11
CA GLN A 1113 17.41 5.24 3.32
C GLN A 1113 18.16 3.94 3.01
N THR A 1114 19.18 3.65 3.79
CA THR A 1114 20.09 2.52 3.57
C THR A 1114 20.17 1.62 4.80
N HIS A 1115 20.27 0.32 4.54
CA HIS A 1115 20.57 -0.71 5.52
C HIS A 1115 19.63 -0.71 6.74
N MET A 1116 20.13 -0.35 7.92
CA MET A 1116 19.51 -0.63 9.21
C MET A 1116 18.28 0.24 9.54
N THR A 1117 17.89 1.16 8.65
CA THR A 1117 16.67 1.96 8.76
C THR A 1117 15.91 1.99 7.44
N ASN A 1118 14.60 2.25 7.51
CA ASN A 1118 13.79 2.65 6.36
C ASN A 1118 12.67 3.61 6.77
N SER A 1119 12.86 4.38 7.84
CA SER A 1119 11.81 5.27 8.33
C SER A 1119 11.53 6.40 7.34
N ARG A 1120 10.26 6.79 7.20
CA ARG A 1120 9.87 7.92 6.35
C ARG A 1120 10.25 9.27 6.98
N LEU A 1121 10.34 10.28 6.13
CA LEU A 1121 10.52 11.68 6.51
C LEU A 1121 9.16 12.33 6.85
N THR A 1122 9.12 13.33 7.72
CA THR A 1122 7.93 14.16 7.89
C THR A 1122 7.78 15.11 6.70
N ASP A 1123 6.56 15.21 6.14
CA ASP A 1123 6.28 16.10 5.01
C ASP A 1123 6.60 17.57 5.36
N PRO A 1124 7.20 18.35 4.44
CA PRO A 1124 7.54 19.75 4.68
C PRO A 1124 6.42 20.61 5.28
N GLU A 1125 5.17 20.45 4.81
CA GLU A 1125 4.06 21.27 5.30
C GLU A 1125 3.60 20.83 6.69
N VAL A 1126 3.61 19.52 6.95
CA VAL A 1126 3.28 18.96 8.27
C VAL A 1126 4.33 19.39 9.30
N LEU A 1127 5.61 19.41 8.90
CA LEU A 1127 6.71 19.88 9.74
C LEU A 1127 6.49 21.33 10.17
N GLU A 1128 6.23 22.23 9.22
CA GLU A 1128 6.02 23.66 9.51
C GLU A 1128 4.70 23.96 10.23
N TRP A 1129 3.69 23.11 10.03
CA TRP A 1129 2.40 23.24 10.70
C TRP A 1129 2.46 22.79 12.16
N ARG A 1130 3.17 21.69 12.45
CA ARG A 1130 3.21 21.08 13.79
C ARG A 1130 4.31 21.62 14.69
N PHE A 1131 5.40 22.11 14.11
CA PHE A 1131 6.60 22.51 14.84
C PHE A 1131 6.94 23.96 14.52
N PRO A 1132 7.46 24.75 15.49
CA PRO A 1132 7.85 26.15 15.26
C PRO A 1132 9.18 26.23 14.51
N VAL A 1133 9.21 25.66 13.31
CA VAL A 1133 10.36 25.62 12.40
C VAL A 1133 9.88 25.89 10.97
N ARG A 1134 10.81 26.28 10.11
CA ARG A 1134 10.62 26.43 8.67
C ARG A 1134 11.69 25.65 7.93
N LEU A 1135 11.29 24.76 7.03
CA LEU A 1135 12.21 24.08 6.13
C LEU A 1135 12.51 25.02 4.96
N GLU A 1136 13.75 25.50 4.89
CA GLU A 1136 14.18 26.43 3.83
C GLU A 1136 14.51 25.71 2.53
N SER A 1137 15.14 24.55 2.63
CA SER A 1137 15.44 23.70 1.48
C SER A 1137 15.64 22.25 1.88
N PHE A 1138 15.40 21.36 0.92
CA PHE A 1138 15.80 19.96 0.98
C PHE A 1138 16.12 19.45 -0.42
N ALA A 1139 17.42 19.21 -0.69
CA ALA A 1139 17.93 18.96 -2.02
C ALA A 1139 19.01 17.86 -2.04
N ILE A 1140 19.24 17.27 -3.20
CA ILE A 1140 20.32 16.30 -3.43
C ILE A 1140 21.66 17.03 -3.44
N ARG A 1141 22.63 16.53 -2.68
CA ARG A 1141 23.99 17.05 -2.62
C ARG A 1141 24.83 16.46 -3.76
N GLY A 1142 24.64 17.00 -4.96
CA GLY A 1142 25.30 16.51 -6.17
C GLY A 1142 26.83 16.44 -6.06
N GLY A 1143 27.42 15.34 -6.54
CA GLY A 1143 28.88 15.13 -6.54
C GLY A 1143 29.46 14.71 -5.19
N SER A 1144 28.63 14.21 -4.28
CA SER A 1144 29.07 13.65 -3.00
C SER A 1144 29.32 12.13 -3.06
N GLY A 1145 28.76 11.43 -4.04
CA GLY A 1145 29.03 10.01 -4.28
C GLY A 1145 30.43 9.75 -4.84
N GLY A 1146 31.09 8.70 -4.34
CA GLY A 1146 32.44 8.32 -4.75
C GLY A 1146 32.51 7.86 -6.20
N HIS A 1147 33.59 8.22 -6.90
CA HIS A 1147 33.81 7.84 -8.28
C HIS A 1147 34.25 6.37 -8.42
N GLY A 1148 33.98 5.78 -9.57
CA GLY A 1148 34.36 4.42 -9.91
C GLY A 1148 33.82 4.06 -11.28
N ARG A 1149 34.00 2.81 -11.73
CA ARG A 1149 33.24 2.31 -12.88
C ARG A 1149 31.73 2.41 -12.61
N HIS A 1150 31.35 2.15 -11.36
CA HIS A 1150 30.04 2.47 -10.82
C HIS A 1150 30.19 3.51 -9.72
N ARG A 1151 29.37 4.57 -9.78
CA ARG A 1151 29.43 5.69 -8.85
C ARG A 1151 28.60 5.41 -7.60
N GLY A 1152 29.05 5.87 -6.44
CA GLY A 1152 28.22 5.90 -5.24
C GLY A 1152 27.07 6.90 -5.37
N GLY A 1153 26.00 6.69 -4.61
CA GLY A 1153 24.87 7.61 -4.56
C GLY A 1153 25.24 8.94 -3.90
N ASP A 1154 24.58 10.02 -4.30
CA ASP A 1154 24.73 11.33 -3.65
C ASP A 1154 23.92 11.43 -2.34
N GLY A 1155 24.46 12.16 -1.37
CA GLY A 1155 23.77 12.54 -0.14
C GLY A 1155 22.75 13.67 -0.35
N VAL A 1156 22.33 14.31 0.74
CA VAL A 1156 21.37 15.43 0.73
C VAL A 1156 21.86 16.64 1.54
N GLU A 1157 21.31 17.80 1.25
CA GLU A 1157 21.40 19.01 2.07
C GLU A 1157 20.00 19.40 2.57
N ARG A 1158 19.87 19.63 3.88
CA ARG A 1158 18.63 20.03 4.55
C ARG A 1158 18.88 21.27 5.42
N ARG A 1159 18.03 22.28 5.31
CA ARG A 1159 18.16 23.57 6.01
C ARG A 1159 16.90 23.89 6.80
N ILE A 1160 16.98 23.96 8.13
CA ILE A 1160 15.84 24.16 9.02
C ILE A 1160 16.05 25.44 9.83
N ARG A 1161 15.18 26.43 9.63
CA ARG A 1161 15.13 27.67 10.42
C ARG A 1161 14.23 27.48 11.64
N PHE A 1162 14.70 27.87 12.81
CA PHE A 1162 13.92 27.81 14.05
C PHE A 1162 13.12 29.10 14.23
N LEU A 1163 11.88 29.01 14.72
CA LEU A 1163 11.01 30.17 14.97
C LEU A 1163 10.86 30.49 16.47
N GLU A 1164 11.28 29.57 17.33
CA GLU A 1164 11.29 29.70 18.79
C GLU A 1164 12.63 29.21 19.36
N PRO A 1165 13.01 29.60 20.60
CA PRO A 1165 14.16 29.02 21.28
C PRO A 1165 13.99 27.51 21.51
N MET A 1166 14.99 26.74 21.10
CA MET A 1166 15.01 25.27 21.20
C MET A 1166 16.44 24.75 21.38
N ASP A 1167 16.57 23.47 21.70
CA ASP A 1167 17.82 22.74 21.51
C ASP A 1167 17.73 21.91 20.24
N VAL A 1168 18.80 21.88 19.45
CA VAL A 1168 18.99 20.99 18.30
C VAL A 1168 20.12 20.03 18.60
N GLY A 1169 19.86 18.74 18.36
CA GLY A 1169 20.78 17.63 18.53
C GLY A 1169 21.05 16.93 17.20
N ILE A 1170 22.29 16.49 17.03
CA ILE A 1170 22.70 15.62 15.94
C ILE A 1170 23.47 14.44 16.51
N LEU A 1171 23.08 13.23 16.13
CA LEU A 1171 23.80 12.01 16.43
C LEU A 1171 24.07 11.27 15.14
N ALA A 1172 25.35 11.22 14.76
CA ALA A 1172 25.74 10.83 13.42
C ALA A 1172 27.20 10.32 13.35
N ASN A 1173 27.57 9.74 12.20
CA ASN A 1173 28.94 9.28 11.89
C ASN A 1173 29.38 9.73 10.47
N ARG A 1174 30.58 9.40 10.01
CA ARG A 1174 31.11 9.78 8.68
C ARG A 1174 31.24 11.29 8.42
N ARG A 1175 31.61 12.05 9.46
CA ARG A 1175 32.01 13.46 9.39
C ARG A 1175 33.52 13.59 9.23
N ARG A 1176 34.28 12.62 9.75
CA ARG A 1176 35.74 12.52 9.63
C ARG A 1176 36.15 11.37 8.73
N VAL A 1177 35.58 10.18 8.92
CA VAL A 1177 35.92 8.98 8.13
C VAL A 1177 34.97 8.85 6.94
N PRO A 1178 35.44 8.91 5.69
CA PRO A 1178 34.55 8.85 4.54
C PRO A 1178 34.00 7.42 4.31
N PRO A 1179 32.80 7.29 3.73
CA PRO A 1179 32.30 6.01 3.22
C PRO A 1179 33.26 5.41 2.19
N PHE A 1180 33.78 4.21 2.44
CA PHE A 1180 34.80 3.62 1.58
C PHE A 1180 34.24 3.16 0.23
N GLY A 1181 35.03 3.33 -0.83
CA GLY A 1181 34.83 2.65 -2.11
C GLY A 1181 35.39 1.23 -2.09
N LEU A 1182 35.04 0.43 -3.09
CA LEU A 1182 35.41 -0.98 -3.17
C LEU A 1182 36.01 -1.34 -4.54
N ALA A 1183 36.89 -2.34 -4.56
CA ALA A 1183 37.52 -2.86 -5.79
C ALA A 1183 38.21 -1.78 -6.66
N GLY A 1184 38.76 -0.74 -6.05
CA GLY A 1184 39.41 0.39 -6.74
C GLY A 1184 38.51 1.62 -6.94
N GLY A 1185 37.26 1.59 -6.49
CA GLY A 1185 36.40 2.77 -6.42
C GLY A 1185 36.84 3.74 -5.32
N GLU A 1186 36.56 5.01 -5.53
CA GLU A 1186 36.86 6.11 -4.62
C GLU A 1186 35.83 6.20 -3.49
N PRO A 1187 36.23 6.72 -2.31
CA PRO A 1187 35.31 6.95 -1.21
C PRO A 1187 34.29 8.06 -1.51
N GLY A 1188 33.12 7.99 -0.87
CA GLY A 1188 32.14 9.07 -0.86
C GLY A 1188 32.58 10.24 0.01
N ALA A 1189 32.00 11.42 -0.21
CA ALA A 1189 32.27 12.60 0.60
C ALA A 1189 31.65 12.49 2.00
N CYS A 1190 32.39 12.92 3.03
CA CYS A 1190 31.88 13.03 4.40
C CYS A 1190 30.67 13.98 4.51
N GLY A 1191 29.83 13.72 5.50
CA GLY A 1191 28.77 14.62 5.93
C GLY A 1191 29.31 15.78 6.77
N ARG A 1192 28.53 16.86 6.90
CA ARG A 1192 28.86 18.08 7.67
C ARG A 1192 27.58 18.71 8.18
N HIS A 1193 27.68 19.44 9.28
CA HIS A 1193 26.54 20.19 9.81
C HIS A 1193 27.00 21.38 10.65
N TRP A 1194 26.19 22.44 10.66
CA TRP A 1194 26.50 23.69 11.35
C TRP A 1194 25.21 24.45 11.67
N ILE A 1195 25.34 25.45 12.53
CA ILE A 1195 24.29 26.45 12.80
C ILE A 1195 24.73 27.77 12.17
N GLU A 1196 23.86 28.35 11.35
CA GLU A 1196 23.97 29.73 10.89
C GLU A 1196 23.19 30.61 11.87
N ARG A 1197 23.90 31.45 12.60
CA ARG A 1197 23.33 32.35 13.59
C ARG A 1197 22.72 33.57 12.92
N VAL A 1198 21.74 34.20 13.57
CA VAL A 1198 21.10 35.43 13.08
C VAL A 1198 22.09 36.57 12.82
N ASP A 1199 23.20 36.63 13.55
CA ASP A 1199 24.26 37.62 13.35
C ASP A 1199 25.19 37.33 12.14
N GLY A 1200 24.92 36.23 11.42
CA GLY A 1200 25.69 35.76 10.27
C GLY A 1200 26.89 34.88 10.62
N SER A 1201 27.15 34.61 11.92
CA SER A 1201 28.20 33.67 12.32
C SER A 1201 27.81 32.22 12.01
N ILE A 1202 28.81 31.39 11.70
CA ILE A 1202 28.65 29.96 11.44
C ILE A 1202 29.31 29.19 12.57
N GLU A 1203 28.53 28.33 13.24
CA GLU A 1203 29.00 27.46 14.30
C GLU A 1203 28.97 25.98 13.84
N PRO A 1204 30.12 25.36 13.55
CA PRO A 1204 30.16 23.94 13.21
C PRO A 1204 29.79 23.07 14.41
N LEU A 1205 29.13 21.92 14.18
CA LEU A 1205 28.90 20.93 15.24
C LEU A 1205 29.73 19.67 15.02
N GLU A 1206 30.00 18.96 16.11
CA GLU A 1206 30.65 17.64 16.09
C GLU A 1206 29.68 16.53 15.64
N SER A 1207 30.19 15.33 15.34
CA SER A 1207 29.36 14.20 14.85
C SER A 1207 28.22 13.81 15.80
N ALA A 1208 28.46 13.94 17.12
CA ALA A 1208 27.47 13.78 18.17
C ALA A 1208 27.43 15.04 19.03
N ASP A 1209 26.42 15.88 18.84
CA ASP A 1209 26.40 17.22 19.43
C ASP A 1209 25.01 17.74 19.77
N THR A 1210 24.95 18.73 20.66
CA THR A 1210 23.72 19.44 21.03
C THR A 1210 24.01 20.92 21.28
N ARG A 1211 23.18 21.79 20.72
CA ARG A 1211 23.29 23.25 20.87
C ARG A 1211 21.93 23.90 21.01
N SER A 1212 21.89 24.97 21.79
CA SER A 1212 20.74 25.85 21.81
C SER A 1212 20.72 26.76 20.57
N VAL A 1213 19.52 26.94 20.02
CA VAL A 1213 19.22 27.79 18.86
C VAL A 1213 18.24 28.89 19.28
N ALA A 1214 18.46 30.08 18.77
CA ALA A 1214 17.56 31.21 18.92
C ALA A 1214 16.57 31.28 17.75
N PRO A 1215 15.46 32.04 17.88
CA PRO A 1215 14.59 32.35 16.76
C PRO A 1215 15.38 32.92 15.58
N ASN A 1216 15.14 32.39 14.40
CA ASN A 1216 15.79 32.64 13.12
C ASN A 1216 17.21 32.09 12.94
N ASP A 1217 17.76 31.33 13.88
CA ASP A 1217 18.93 30.50 13.59
C ASP A 1217 18.56 29.39 12.58
N VAL A 1218 19.52 28.96 11.75
CA VAL A 1218 19.32 27.89 10.77
C VAL A 1218 20.28 26.74 11.04
N PHE A 1219 19.72 25.54 11.28
CA PHE A 1219 20.50 24.31 11.27
C PHE A 1219 20.65 23.78 9.85
N VAL A 1220 21.88 23.51 9.44
CA VAL A 1220 22.20 22.96 8.11
C VAL A 1220 22.84 21.59 8.28
N LEU A 1221 22.31 20.61 7.56
CA LEU A 1221 22.79 19.24 7.51
C LEU A 1221 23.13 18.86 6.07
N GLN A 1222 24.38 18.49 5.84
CA GLN A 1222 24.84 17.80 4.63
C GLN A 1222 25.15 16.34 4.98
N THR A 1223 24.46 15.39 4.37
CA THR A 1223 24.69 13.96 4.62
C THR A 1223 25.80 13.40 3.72
N PRO A 1224 26.42 12.26 4.11
CA PRO A 1224 27.45 11.62 3.30
C PRO A 1224 26.90 11.06 1.98
N GLY A 1225 27.77 10.98 0.97
CA GLY A 1225 27.52 10.16 -0.24
C GLY A 1225 27.89 8.68 0.00
N GLY A 1226 27.63 7.81 -0.97
CA GLY A 1226 28.09 6.42 -0.95
C GLY A 1226 29.46 6.24 -1.61
N GLY A 1227 30.15 5.14 -1.33
CA GLY A 1227 31.40 4.78 -1.99
C GLY A 1227 31.20 4.23 -3.41
N GLY A 1228 32.17 4.47 -4.30
CA GLY A 1228 32.18 3.93 -5.67
C GLY A 1228 32.69 2.49 -5.75
N PHE A 1229 32.49 1.85 -6.91
CA PHE A 1229 32.95 0.48 -7.18
C PHE A 1229 33.77 0.41 -8.47
N GLY A 1230 34.92 -0.25 -8.39
CA GLY A 1230 35.82 -0.44 -9.53
C GLY A 1230 36.62 0.83 -9.87
N PRO A 1231 37.77 0.70 -10.56
CA PRO A 1231 38.54 1.87 -10.97
C PRO A 1231 37.72 2.74 -11.91
N ALA A 1232 37.80 4.07 -11.73
CA ALA A 1232 37.22 5.02 -12.67
C ALA A 1232 37.82 4.82 -14.07
N THR A 1233 36.97 4.81 -15.11
CA THR A 1233 37.46 4.90 -16.48
C THR A 1233 38.03 6.30 -16.71
N PRO A 1234 39.25 6.43 -17.28
CA PRO A 1234 39.75 7.74 -17.70
C PRO A 1234 38.78 8.32 -18.75
N ASP A 1235 38.30 9.54 -18.51
CA ASP A 1235 37.49 10.31 -19.48
C ASP A 1235 38.23 10.55 -20.81
#